data_AF-A0A931ARR9-F1
#
_entry.id   AF-A0A931ARR9-F1
#
_cell.length_a   1.000
_cell.length_b   1.000
_cell.length_c   1.000
_cell.angle_alpha   90.00
_cell.angle_beta   90.00
_cell.angle_gamma   90.00
#
_symmetry.space_group_name_H-M   'P 1'
#
loop_
_entity.id
_entity.type
_entity.pdbx_description
1 polymer ?
#
loop_
_entity_poly.entity_id
_entity_poly.type
_entity_poly.pdbx_seq_one_letter_code
_entity_poly.pdbx_strand_id
1 'polypeptide(L)'
;MARFNNVDEIQFYRDSLKSESENNLDTEIVVGLGTCGIASGAKDTLEAIKKELEWKNIKDIKISQTGCMGYCVGEPLVEIRQGDSKVLYENIKDFKVEELLQQHLIEGNIVERWQVDEDLDFFKAQERIVLKNCGLIDPESIDDAISNGAYRGLAKAIKEMDQEDIVNEITVSKLRGRGGGGFPTGMKWKFALDSPGEKKYVVCNADEGDPGAFMDRSILEGDPHRLIEGMIIAGYAIGANYGYVYCRAEYPLAISRLRKAIKDAEDYGILGENILGSGFDFNLDIRLGAGAFVCGEETALLASLEGHRGEPKPRPPYPPQKGYKGYPTVINNVETLANIPDIIDKGRHWFKNIGTEDSPGTKVFALAGKVRNNGLVEVPMGTKLGDIVFDIGGGLINDGKFKAAQTGGPSGGCIPIEHLNVPIDYDSLKELGTIMGSGGLIVMDQQDCMVDLAKYFIDFCKDESCGKCTPCRIGTTRMLEILDKITKGEGEQKDLDLLLDMGEKVQDSSFCGLGQTAPNPVVSTARYFMDEYKAHIEDNYCESSRCASMFDSPCQNSCPANVDVPKYIDLVRQGRYKEAYKEIQRENPLVLVCGRVCYNLCEPSCNRRSLDEGLAIRELKRFISDIVPKIEGGYPIPKIKEDKNEQVAVIGSGPAGLTAAFYLRKQGYQVKIFESNSVLGGLLAVGIPEFRLPQDKLNEEITVLTTMGVDVEIESELGRDFNFDDLKKQGYKAVYLALGTHNDLDIGIEGEELDGVYNAIELLKKINLEQGIDMEGKKIAVVGGGNAAIDVARNAVRMGADEVNIVYRRREEEMPAHGEEVEEAKYEKVNMHTQVNPVRIDGEDGKVVGLECVQIEEGDFDQSGRRRPQAIEGSNFMLDVDIVVMAIGQNVDDKFNAGDIKIKMTDNNMIEVNENKQTNIPWIFAGGDCITGPSTVVESVKQGKDVAREIDIYLGGDGDIVSPSEIERELSGEIKEEEKPQVKMPKILLSQRIKSFKEIEKGYSEEQAQEEAARCLRCDVEIK
;
A
#
# COMPACT_ATOMS: atom_id res chain seq x y z
N MET A 1 2.00 46.94 -24.08
CA MET A 1 2.90 45.94 -23.49
C MET A 1 4.18 46.63 -23.08
N ALA A 2 4.56 46.48 -21.81
CA ALA A 2 5.80 47.02 -21.29
C ALA A 2 6.93 46.07 -21.70
N ARG A 3 7.75 46.46 -22.68
CA ARG A 3 9.03 45.78 -22.91
C ARG A 3 10.01 46.34 -21.89
N PHE A 4 10.53 45.49 -21.01
CA PHE A 4 11.51 45.89 -20.00
C PHE A 4 12.87 46.15 -20.65
N ASN A 5 13.44 47.32 -20.37
CA ASN A 5 14.73 47.76 -20.91
C ASN A 5 15.85 47.75 -19.87
N ASN A 6 15.50 47.55 -18.59
CA ASN A 6 16.46 47.42 -17.49
C ASN A 6 15.86 46.59 -16.35
N VAL A 7 16.73 46.21 -15.41
CA VAL A 7 16.36 45.38 -14.26
C VAL A 7 15.41 46.09 -13.29
N ASP A 8 15.47 47.41 -13.15
CA ASP A 8 14.64 48.13 -12.18
C ASP A 8 13.17 48.21 -12.63
N GLU A 9 12.90 48.18 -13.94
CA GLU A 9 11.54 48.18 -14.51
C GLU A 9 10.74 46.91 -14.14
N ILE A 10 11.37 45.73 -14.08
CA ILE A 10 10.66 44.48 -13.71
C ILE A 10 10.24 44.50 -12.24
N GLN A 11 11.07 45.11 -11.39
CA GLN A 11 10.80 45.23 -9.96
C GLN A 11 9.66 46.23 -9.72
N PHE A 12 9.71 47.39 -10.38
CA PHE A 12 8.62 48.36 -10.34
C PHE A 12 7.30 47.76 -10.84
N TYR A 13 7.33 47.01 -11.94
CA TYR A 13 6.14 46.36 -12.48
C TYR A 13 5.55 45.29 -11.54
N ARG A 14 6.42 44.50 -10.90
CA ARG A 14 5.99 43.55 -9.86
C ARG A 14 5.29 44.25 -8.70
N ASP A 15 5.87 45.35 -8.21
CA ASP A 15 5.30 46.11 -7.10
C ASP A 15 3.95 46.74 -7.50
N SER A 16 3.79 47.19 -8.75
CA SER A 16 2.50 47.66 -9.25
C SER A 16 1.44 46.55 -9.32
N LEU A 17 1.80 45.35 -9.80
CA LEU A 17 0.86 44.23 -9.87
C LEU A 17 0.36 43.79 -8.48
N LYS A 18 1.24 43.80 -7.48
CA LYS A 18 0.84 43.51 -6.10
C LYS A 18 -0.18 44.52 -5.58
N SER A 19 0.06 45.82 -5.82
CA SER A 19 -0.88 46.88 -5.44
C SER A 19 -2.22 46.83 -6.18
N GLU A 20 -2.25 46.29 -7.41
CA GLU A 20 -3.49 46.06 -8.16
C GLU A 20 -4.24 44.82 -7.66
N SER A 21 -3.54 43.76 -7.24
CA SER A 21 -4.17 42.55 -6.67
C SER A 21 -4.90 42.83 -5.34
N GLU A 22 -4.41 43.78 -4.54
CA GLU A 22 -5.07 44.25 -3.30
C GLU A 22 -6.40 44.98 -3.56
N ASN A 23 -6.71 45.31 -4.81
CA ASN A 23 -7.94 46.00 -5.23
C ASN A 23 -8.95 45.11 -5.99
N ASN A 24 -8.74 43.78 -6.04
CA ASN A 24 -9.59 42.86 -6.81
C ASN A 24 -10.79 42.31 -6.01
N LEU A 25 -11.75 41.76 -6.77
CA LEU A 25 -13.03 41.18 -6.31
C LEU A 25 -12.91 40.31 -5.05
N ASP A 26 -13.88 40.43 -4.14
CA ASP A 26 -13.93 39.68 -2.87
C ASP A 26 -14.05 38.16 -3.02
N THR A 27 -14.32 37.63 -4.22
CA THR A 27 -14.51 36.19 -4.47
C THR A 27 -13.87 35.72 -5.77
N GLU A 28 -13.06 34.66 -5.67
CA GLU A 28 -12.42 33.96 -6.80
C GLU A 28 -12.73 32.46 -6.75
N ILE A 29 -13.06 31.87 -7.90
CA ILE A 29 -13.18 30.42 -8.08
C ILE A 29 -12.02 29.95 -8.96
N VAL A 30 -11.19 29.07 -8.43
CA VAL A 30 -10.03 28.50 -9.11
C VAL A 30 -10.30 27.04 -9.45
N VAL A 31 -10.10 26.67 -10.71
CA VAL A 31 -10.26 25.28 -11.17
C VAL A 31 -8.91 24.70 -11.57
N GLY A 32 -8.58 23.51 -11.05
CA GLY A 32 -7.40 22.75 -11.43
C GLY A 32 -7.49 22.26 -12.88
N LEU A 33 -6.70 22.87 -13.79
CA LEU A 33 -6.63 22.50 -15.20
C LEU A 33 -5.22 22.02 -15.58
N GLY A 34 -4.60 21.23 -14.70
CA GLY A 34 -3.52 20.31 -15.08
C GLY A 34 -4.05 19.11 -15.87
N THR A 35 -3.17 18.36 -16.52
CA THR A 35 -3.58 17.16 -17.29
C THR A 35 -4.36 16.14 -16.44
N CYS A 36 -4.06 15.99 -15.15
CA CYS A 36 -4.82 15.14 -14.22
C CYS A 36 -6.27 15.60 -14.05
N GLY A 37 -6.49 16.86 -13.67
CA GLY A 37 -7.83 17.44 -13.54
C GLY A 37 -8.62 17.36 -14.85
N ILE A 38 -7.99 17.67 -15.99
CA ILE A 38 -8.62 17.58 -17.31
C ILE A 38 -9.06 16.15 -17.61
N ALA A 39 -8.21 15.15 -17.33
CA ALA A 39 -8.54 13.74 -17.53
C ALA A 39 -9.72 13.29 -16.62
N SER A 40 -9.84 13.87 -15.43
CA SER A 40 -10.93 13.61 -14.49
C SER A 40 -12.23 14.40 -14.77
N GLY A 41 -12.25 15.27 -15.80
CA GLY A 41 -13.43 16.04 -16.21
C GLY A 41 -13.45 17.52 -15.81
N ALA A 42 -12.32 18.10 -15.35
CA ALA A 42 -12.27 19.49 -14.88
C ALA A 42 -12.66 20.55 -15.92
N LYS A 43 -12.53 20.24 -17.22
CA LYS A 43 -13.01 21.15 -18.29
C LYS A 43 -14.53 21.27 -18.28
N ASP A 44 -15.23 20.15 -18.10
CA ASP A 44 -16.68 20.13 -18.03
C ASP A 44 -17.15 20.83 -16.76
N THR A 45 -16.44 20.64 -15.64
CA THR A 45 -16.63 21.39 -14.39
C THR A 45 -16.50 22.89 -14.58
N LEU A 46 -15.42 23.37 -15.22
CA LEU A 46 -15.22 24.80 -15.47
C LEU A 46 -16.33 25.40 -16.34
N GLU A 47 -16.75 24.69 -17.39
CA GLU A 47 -17.83 25.15 -18.26
C GLU A 47 -19.19 25.13 -17.56
N ALA A 48 -19.44 24.16 -16.68
CA ALA A 48 -20.62 24.14 -15.82
C ALA A 48 -20.62 25.33 -14.84
N ILE A 49 -19.49 25.66 -14.23
CA ILE A 49 -19.38 26.83 -13.32
C ILE A 49 -19.73 28.12 -14.08
N LYS A 50 -19.16 28.33 -15.27
CA LYS A 50 -19.47 29.52 -16.09
C LYS A 50 -20.95 29.63 -16.43
N LYS A 51 -21.56 28.52 -16.88
CA LYS A 51 -22.98 28.48 -17.24
C LYS A 51 -23.89 28.75 -16.04
N GLU A 52 -23.56 28.19 -14.89
CA GLU A 52 -24.38 28.32 -13.68
C GLU A 52 -24.32 29.74 -13.12
N LEU A 53 -23.15 30.37 -13.12
CA LEU A 53 -22.99 31.78 -12.74
C LEU A 53 -23.76 32.72 -13.66
N GLU A 54 -23.72 32.46 -14.99
CA GLU A 54 -24.49 33.22 -15.98
C GLU A 54 -26.01 33.02 -15.77
N TRP A 55 -26.45 31.77 -15.58
CA TRP A 55 -27.86 31.41 -15.36
C TRP A 55 -28.44 32.06 -14.10
N LYS A 56 -27.69 32.04 -13.00
CA LYS A 56 -28.08 32.68 -11.73
C LYS A 56 -27.83 34.19 -11.71
N ASN A 57 -27.26 34.75 -12.77
CA ASN A 57 -26.90 36.17 -12.90
C ASN A 57 -26.05 36.67 -11.73
N ILE A 58 -25.13 35.81 -11.26
CA ILE A 58 -24.14 36.15 -10.23
C ILE A 58 -23.00 36.90 -10.91
N LYS A 59 -22.74 38.11 -10.44
CA LYS A 59 -21.70 39.00 -10.96
C LYS A 59 -20.60 39.15 -9.91
N ASP A 60 -19.49 39.76 -10.29
CA ASP A 60 -18.41 40.12 -9.35
C ASP A 60 -17.64 38.91 -8.77
N ILE A 61 -17.57 37.80 -9.54
CA ILE A 61 -16.72 36.63 -9.23
C ILE A 61 -15.62 36.50 -10.29
N LYS A 62 -14.37 36.40 -9.85
CA LYS A 62 -13.25 36.05 -10.72
C LYS A 62 -13.21 34.53 -10.93
N ILE A 63 -13.16 34.08 -12.18
CA ILE A 63 -12.93 32.67 -12.49
C ILE A 63 -11.51 32.54 -13.00
N SER A 64 -10.72 31.71 -12.33
CA SER A 64 -9.31 31.48 -12.64
C SER A 64 -9.05 29.99 -12.88
N GLN A 65 -7.98 29.71 -13.61
CA GLN A 65 -7.48 28.36 -13.83
C GLN A 65 -6.09 28.24 -13.25
N THR A 66 -5.69 27.02 -12.90
CA THR A 66 -4.31 26.74 -12.50
C THR A 66 -3.82 25.41 -13.06
N GLY A 67 -2.54 25.08 -12.83
CA GLY A 67 -1.95 23.79 -13.15
C GLY A 67 -2.40 22.67 -12.22
N CYS A 68 -1.59 21.61 -12.12
CA CYS A 68 -1.80 20.57 -11.12
C CYS A 68 -1.56 21.14 -9.71
N MET A 69 -2.51 20.94 -8.79
CA MET A 69 -2.39 21.35 -7.37
C MET A 69 -1.61 20.32 -6.53
N GLY A 70 -1.39 19.14 -7.09
CA GLY A 70 -0.64 18.04 -6.49
C GLY A 70 -1.48 16.95 -5.85
N TYR A 71 -2.71 17.24 -5.38
CA TYR A 71 -3.59 16.25 -4.74
C TYR A 71 -4.45 15.50 -5.78
N CYS A 72 -3.83 14.60 -6.54
CA CYS A 72 -4.45 14.01 -7.73
C CYS A 72 -5.65 13.09 -7.44
N VAL A 73 -5.71 12.51 -6.23
CA VAL A 73 -6.82 11.63 -5.81
C VAL A 73 -8.17 12.36 -5.75
N GLY A 74 -8.15 13.67 -5.47
CA GLY A 74 -9.34 14.50 -5.34
C GLY A 74 -9.80 15.18 -6.63
N GLU A 75 -9.17 14.93 -7.78
CA GLU A 75 -9.51 15.63 -9.03
C GLU A 75 -10.89 15.22 -9.59
N PRO A 76 -11.70 16.14 -10.15
CA PRO A 76 -11.42 17.58 -10.34
C PRO A 76 -11.47 18.41 -9.05
N LEU A 77 -10.43 19.22 -8.84
CA LEU A 77 -10.32 20.14 -7.72
C LEU A 77 -10.86 21.55 -8.05
N VAL A 78 -11.66 22.10 -7.14
CA VAL A 78 -12.18 23.48 -7.20
C VAL A 78 -11.90 24.19 -5.88
N GLU A 79 -11.20 25.31 -5.94
CA GLU A 79 -10.94 26.17 -4.77
C GLU A 79 -11.80 27.43 -4.86
N ILE A 80 -12.48 27.79 -3.77
CA ILE A 80 -13.24 29.03 -3.65
C ILE A 80 -12.52 29.91 -2.62
N ARG A 81 -12.07 31.08 -3.05
CA ARG A 81 -11.38 32.09 -2.22
C ARG A 81 -12.33 33.25 -1.96
N GLN A 82 -12.54 33.61 -0.69
CA GLN A 82 -13.37 34.72 -0.26
C GLN A 82 -12.68 35.52 0.85
N GLY A 83 -12.17 36.70 0.52
CA GLY A 83 -11.30 37.47 1.43
C GLY A 83 -10.07 36.65 1.85
N ASP A 84 -9.88 36.48 3.17
CA ASP A 84 -8.79 35.66 3.73
C ASP A 84 -9.15 34.15 3.82
N SER A 85 -10.39 33.78 3.50
CA SER A 85 -10.84 32.38 3.52
C SER A 85 -10.60 31.70 2.17
N LYS A 86 -10.15 30.45 2.21
CA LYS A 86 -10.10 29.56 1.04
C LYS A 86 -10.64 28.19 1.44
N VAL A 87 -11.39 27.58 0.54
CA VAL A 87 -11.89 26.21 0.72
C VAL A 87 -11.64 25.43 -0.56
N LEU A 88 -10.92 24.33 -0.43
CA LEU A 88 -10.66 23.38 -1.51
C LEU A 88 -11.71 22.27 -1.50
N TYR A 89 -12.27 21.99 -2.67
CA TYR A 89 -13.25 20.94 -2.90
C TYR A 89 -12.73 19.87 -3.84
N GLU A 90 -13.01 18.61 -3.51
CA GLU A 90 -12.63 17.45 -4.32
C GLU A 90 -13.80 16.78 -5.04
N ASN A 91 -13.47 16.02 -6.09
CA ASN A 91 -14.40 15.23 -6.89
C ASN A 91 -15.58 16.07 -7.43
N ILE A 92 -15.33 17.34 -7.78
CA ILE A 92 -16.35 18.27 -8.28
C ILE A 92 -16.53 18.06 -9.78
N LYS A 93 -17.38 17.10 -10.13
CA LYS A 93 -17.85 16.89 -11.51
C LYS A 93 -18.92 17.91 -11.88
N ASP A 94 -19.16 18.06 -13.18
CA ASP A 94 -20.15 18.97 -13.77
C ASP A 94 -21.53 18.92 -13.08
N PHE A 95 -22.06 17.73 -12.79
CA PHE A 95 -23.37 17.57 -12.15
C PHE A 95 -23.42 17.98 -10.67
N LYS A 96 -22.28 18.19 -10.00
CA LYS A 96 -22.22 18.69 -8.61
C LYS A 96 -22.13 20.21 -8.52
N VAL A 97 -21.81 20.89 -9.63
CA VAL A 97 -21.52 22.33 -9.65
C VAL A 97 -22.72 23.16 -9.18
N GLU A 98 -23.93 22.83 -9.62
CA GLU A 98 -25.14 23.55 -9.22
C GLU A 98 -25.30 23.59 -7.70
N GLU A 99 -25.15 22.43 -7.05
CA GLU A 99 -25.27 22.32 -5.60
C GLU A 99 -24.13 23.04 -4.88
N LEU A 100 -22.88 22.92 -5.36
CA LEU A 100 -21.71 23.58 -4.78
C LEU A 100 -21.90 25.10 -4.76
N LEU A 101 -22.23 25.70 -5.90
CA LEU A 101 -22.40 27.15 -6.00
C LEU A 101 -23.63 27.63 -5.21
N GLN A 102 -24.70 26.83 -5.17
CA GLN A 102 -25.88 27.14 -4.35
C GLN A 102 -25.53 27.17 -2.86
N GLN A 103 -24.90 26.13 -2.32
CA GLN A 103 -24.60 26.05 -0.89
C GLN A 103 -23.50 27.04 -0.47
N HIS A 104 -22.36 27.05 -1.16
CA HIS A 104 -21.24 27.89 -0.73
C HIS A 104 -21.48 29.37 -1.06
N LEU A 105 -21.71 29.72 -2.33
CA LEU A 105 -21.70 31.12 -2.74
C LEU A 105 -23.00 31.86 -2.38
N ILE A 106 -24.16 31.18 -2.48
CA ILE A 106 -25.46 31.83 -2.28
C ILE A 106 -25.90 31.71 -0.82
N GLU A 107 -25.78 30.53 -0.22
CA GLU A 107 -26.24 30.28 1.15
C GLU A 107 -25.16 30.52 2.21
N GLY A 108 -23.88 30.59 1.82
CA GLY A 108 -22.75 30.77 2.74
C GLY A 108 -22.37 29.50 3.53
N ASN A 109 -22.83 28.32 3.07
CA ASN A 109 -22.62 27.04 3.73
C ASN A 109 -21.48 26.27 3.06
N ILE A 110 -20.48 25.87 3.84
CA ILE A 110 -19.43 24.97 3.36
C ILE A 110 -20.02 23.57 3.16
N VAL A 111 -19.75 23.00 1.99
CA VAL A 111 -20.16 21.62 1.66
C VAL A 111 -19.16 20.62 2.25
N GLU A 112 -19.24 20.37 3.57
CA GLU A 112 -18.26 19.57 4.34
C GLU A 112 -17.93 18.22 3.70
N ARG A 113 -18.91 17.52 3.13
CA ARG A 113 -18.73 16.20 2.50
C ARG A 113 -17.86 16.19 1.23
N TRP A 114 -17.55 17.35 0.66
CA TRP A 114 -16.66 17.50 -0.50
C TRP A 114 -15.43 18.34 -0.18
N GLN A 115 -15.33 18.85 1.05
CA GLN A 115 -14.22 19.67 1.47
C GLN A 115 -12.98 18.80 1.65
N VAL A 116 -11.87 19.25 1.07
CA VAL A 116 -10.56 18.69 1.37
C VAL A 116 -10.08 19.30 2.68
N ASP A 117 -9.66 18.45 3.62
CA ASP A 117 -9.07 18.92 4.86
C ASP A 117 -7.66 19.48 4.58
N GLU A 118 -7.49 20.79 4.75
CA GLU A 118 -6.19 21.45 4.59
C GLU A 118 -5.20 21.07 5.69
N ASP A 119 -5.71 20.52 6.81
CA ASP A 119 -4.89 20.06 7.91
C ASP A 119 -4.21 18.71 7.65
N LEU A 120 -4.51 18.04 6.53
CA LEU A 120 -3.88 16.79 6.11
C LEU A 120 -2.35 16.94 5.98
N ASP A 121 -1.64 15.93 6.47
CA ASP A 121 -0.18 15.82 6.35
C ASP A 121 0.28 15.87 4.89
N PHE A 122 -0.57 15.45 3.95
CA PHE A 122 -0.32 15.60 2.52
C PHE A 122 0.10 17.03 2.13
N PHE A 123 -0.53 18.06 2.69
CA PHE A 123 -0.20 19.46 2.37
C PHE A 123 0.87 20.02 3.31
N LYS A 124 0.76 19.75 4.62
CA LYS A 124 1.61 20.36 5.66
C LYS A 124 3.04 19.85 5.68
N ALA A 125 3.25 18.58 5.39
CA ALA A 125 4.57 17.94 5.51
C ALA A 125 5.46 18.15 4.26
N GLN A 126 4.99 18.90 3.26
CA GLN A 126 5.76 19.21 2.06
C GLN A 126 6.56 20.51 2.22
N GLU A 127 7.77 20.55 1.64
CA GLU A 127 8.56 21.76 1.48
C GLU A 127 8.62 22.14 0.00
N ARG A 128 7.60 22.88 -0.47
CA ARG A 128 7.47 23.24 -1.89
C ARG A 128 8.41 24.38 -2.29
N ILE A 129 9.47 24.06 -3.04
CA ILE A 129 10.39 25.03 -3.67
C ILE A 129 10.07 25.16 -5.15
N VAL A 130 10.12 24.06 -5.90
CA VAL A 130 9.87 24.08 -7.35
C VAL A 130 8.38 24.09 -7.69
N LEU A 131 7.54 23.51 -6.83
CA LEU A 131 6.08 23.48 -7.00
C LEU A 131 5.37 24.65 -6.32
N LYS A 132 6.08 25.61 -5.72
CA LYS A 132 5.50 26.69 -4.90
C LYS A 132 4.40 27.52 -5.60
N ASN A 133 4.49 27.64 -6.92
CA ASN A 133 3.53 28.40 -7.74
C ASN A 133 2.45 27.50 -8.36
N CYS A 134 2.67 26.18 -8.42
CA CYS A 134 1.72 25.23 -9.00
C CYS A 134 0.47 25.13 -8.11
N GLY A 135 -0.71 25.38 -8.69
CA GLY A 135 -1.97 25.47 -7.95
C GLY A 135 -2.32 26.90 -7.49
N LEU A 136 -1.36 27.83 -7.50
CA LEU A 136 -1.56 29.20 -7.03
C LEU A 136 -1.81 30.19 -8.18
N ILE A 137 -1.02 30.09 -9.26
CA ILE A 137 -1.04 31.03 -10.39
C ILE A 137 -1.83 30.49 -11.58
N ASP A 138 -2.29 31.38 -12.46
CA ASP A 138 -2.63 30.99 -13.84
C ASP A 138 -1.33 30.76 -14.64
N PRO A 139 -1.01 29.53 -15.06
CA PRO A 139 0.23 29.23 -15.79
C PRO A 139 0.31 29.92 -17.16
N GLU A 140 -0.79 30.49 -17.64
CA GLU A 140 -0.85 31.25 -18.87
C GLU A 140 -0.75 32.78 -18.64
N SER A 141 -0.58 33.25 -17.41
CA SER A 141 -0.42 34.67 -17.08
C SER A 141 1.01 34.99 -16.65
N ILE A 142 1.75 35.75 -17.49
CA ILE A 142 3.08 36.24 -17.12
C ILE A 142 3.02 37.23 -15.94
N ASP A 143 1.92 37.98 -15.80
CA ASP A 143 1.71 38.92 -14.70
C ASP A 143 1.53 38.17 -13.37
N ASP A 144 0.80 37.06 -13.36
CA ASP A 144 0.68 36.18 -12.18
C ASP A 144 2.05 35.59 -11.81
N ALA A 145 2.84 35.15 -12.81
CA ALA A 145 4.19 34.64 -12.57
C ALA A 145 5.12 35.72 -11.98
N ILE A 146 5.13 36.94 -12.53
CA ILE A 146 5.97 38.05 -12.06
C ILE A 146 5.57 38.48 -10.64
N SER A 147 4.28 38.62 -10.37
CA SER A 147 3.76 39.00 -9.04
C SER A 147 4.13 37.98 -7.96
N ASN A 148 4.22 36.70 -8.33
CA ASN A 148 4.69 35.59 -7.49
C ASN A 148 6.20 35.33 -7.57
N GLY A 149 6.97 36.31 -8.06
CA GLY A 149 8.43 36.35 -7.91
C GLY A 149 9.25 35.79 -9.06
N ALA A 150 8.63 35.39 -10.18
CA ALA A 150 9.38 35.02 -11.38
C ALA A 150 10.31 36.17 -11.84
N TYR A 151 11.44 35.79 -12.43
CA TYR A 151 12.51 36.66 -12.95
C TYR A 151 13.28 37.49 -11.92
N ARG A 152 13.04 37.28 -10.62
CA ARG A 152 13.83 37.92 -9.56
C ARG A 152 15.27 37.40 -9.51
N GLY A 153 15.46 36.10 -9.70
CA GLY A 153 16.78 35.48 -9.76
C GLY A 153 17.55 35.95 -11.00
N LEU A 154 16.87 36.05 -12.14
CA LEU A 154 17.44 36.58 -13.38
C LEU A 154 17.88 38.05 -13.24
N ALA A 155 17.02 38.89 -12.67
CA ALA A 155 17.32 40.29 -12.38
C ALA A 155 18.60 40.43 -11.55
N LYS A 156 18.72 39.63 -10.49
CA LYS A 156 19.91 39.61 -9.62
C LYS A 156 21.15 39.10 -10.36
N ALA A 157 21.03 38.00 -11.10
CA ALA A 157 22.13 37.42 -11.88
C ALA A 157 22.73 38.45 -12.84
N ILE A 158 21.89 39.14 -13.62
CA ILE A 158 22.35 40.13 -14.61
C ILE A 158 22.93 41.39 -13.96
N LYS A 159 22.37 41.84 -12.83
CA LYS A 159 22.74 43.11 -12.20
C LYS A 159 23.98 42.99 -11.31
N GLU A 160 24.16 41.86 -10.64
CA GLU A 160 25.08 41.74 -9.49
C GLU A 160 26.15 40.65 -9.66
N MET A 161 26.04 39.76 -10.65
CA MET A 161 26.89 38.57 -10.75
C MET A 161 27.52 38.45 -12.14
N ASP A 162 28.75 37.96 -12.21
CA ASP A 162 29.35 37.53 -13.46
C ASP A 162 29.15 36.02 -13.73
N GLN A 163 29.70 35.53 -14.83
CA GLN A 163 29.59 34.13 -15.23
C GLN A 163 30.23 33.16 -14.22
N GLU A 164 31.41 33.51 -13.68
CA GLU A 164 32.12 32.68 -12.71
C GLU A 164 31.39 32.67 -11.36
N ASP A 165 30.85 33.81 -10.94
CA ASP A 165 30.05 33.96 -9.72
C ASP A 165 28.84 33.02 -9.75
N ILE A 166 28.09 32.99 -10.84
CA ILE A 166 26.90 32.13 -10.97
C ILE A 166 27.30 30.65 -10.97
N VAL A 167 28.33 30.27 -11.74
CA VAL A 167 28.82 28.87 -11.74
C VAL A 167 29.31 28.47 -10.34
N ASN A 168 29.98 29.37 -9.61
CA ASN A 168 30.43 29.14 -8.25
C ASN A 168 29.26 29.04 -7.25
N GLU A 169 28.23 29.87 -7.39
CA GLU A 169 27.01 29.84 -6.56
C GLU A 169 26.33 28.46 -6.67
N ILE A 170 26.14 27.96 -7.91
CA ILE A 170 25.56 26.63 -8.17
C ILE A 170 26.50 25.48 -7.77
N THR A 171 27.81 25.67 -7.89
CA THR A 171 28.78 24.65 -7.45
C THR A 171 28.75 24.49 -5.94
N VAL A 172 28.78 25.61 -5.20
CA VAL A 172 28.80 25.60 -3.74
C VAL A 172 27.43 25.24 -3.17
N SER A 173 26.31 25.52 -3.86
CA SER A 173 24.99 25.00 -3.47
C SER A 173 24.91 23.47 -3.51
N LYS A 174 25.89 22.79 -4.16
CA LYS A 174 25.93 21.34 -4.40
C LYS A 174 24.67 20.81 -5.10
N LEU A 175 23.98 21.62 -5.91
CA LEU A 175 22.83 21.13 -6.69
C LEU A 175 23.26 19.94 -7.58
N ARG A 176 22.59 18.80 -7.41
CA ARG A 176 22.75 17.60 -8.23
C ARG A 176 21.65 17.55 -9.29
N GLY A 177 21.94 17.01 -10.46
CA GLY A 177 20.98 16.85 -11.54
C GLY A 177 19.79 15.97 -11.14
N ARG A 178 18.57 16.51 -11.28
CA ARG A 178 17.31 15.90 -10.82
C ARG A 178 16.69 14.86 -11.76
N GLY A 179 17.24 14.68 -12.97
CA GLY A 179 16.83 13.64 -13.92
C GLY A 179 17.45 12.25 -13.66
N GLY A 180 17.68 11.88 -12.40
CA GLY A 180 18.17 10.54 -12.01
C GLY A 180 19.64 10.42 -11.66
N GLY A 181 20.55 10.71 -12.57
CA GLY A 181 21.98 10.40 -12.39
C GLY A 181 22.73 11.22 -11.32
N GLY A 182 22.14 12.29 -10.78
CA GLY A 182 22.70 13.04 -9.64
C GLY A 182 24.05 13.71 -9.89
N PHE A 183 24.43 14.00 -11.14
CA PHE A 183 25.72 14.65 -11.43
C PHE A 183 25.74 16.11 -10.93
N PRO A 184 26.84 16.62 -10.33
CA PRO A 184 26.90 18.00 -9.83
C PRO A 184 26.71 19.05 -10.95
N THR A 185 25.65 19.86 -10.84
CA THR A 185 25.26 20.82 -11.88
C THR A 185 26.31 21.90 -12.09
N GLY A 186 26.87 22.44 -11.00
CA GLY A 186 27.92 23.47 -11.08
C GLY A 186 29.18 23.00 -11.81
N MET A 187 29.60 21.75 -11.59
CA MET A 187 30.72 21.15 -12.34
C MET A 187 30.41 21.01 -13.83
N LYS A 188 29.18 20.60 -14.18
CA LYS A 188 28.73 20.50 -15.57
C LYS A 188 28.80 21.86 -16.27
N TRP A 189 28.37 22.92 -15.58
CA TRP A 189 28.42 24.29 -16.10
C TRP A 189 29.85 24.80 -16.21
N LYS A 190 30.71 24.52 -15.22
CA LYS A 190 32.14 24.85 -15.25
C LYS A 190 32.83 24.25 -16.48
N PHE A 191 32.59 22.97 -16.78
CA PHE A 191 33.18 22.34 -17.97
C PHE A 191 32.75 23.00 -19.28
N ALA A 192 31.51 23.48 -19.38
CA ALA A 192 31.04 24.20 -20.57
C ALA A 192 31.58 25.64 -20.62
N LEU A 193 31.69 26.31 -19.48
CA LEU A 193 32.29 27.64 -19.36
C LEU A 193 33.76 27.61 -19.82
N ASP A 194 34.54 26.65 -19.30
CA ASP A 194 35.96 26.46 -19.58
C ASP A 194 36.25 25.94 -21.01
N SER A 195 35.22 25.45 -21.73
CA SER A 195 35.39 24.89 -23.07
C SER A 195 35.59 25.98 -24.14
N PRO A 196 36.52 25.80 -25.08
CA PRO A 196 36.85 26.81 -26.08
C PRO A 196 35.76 26.95 -27.15
N GLY A 197 35.52 28.18 -27.59
CA GLY A 197 34.58 28.52 -28.65
C GLY A 197 33.55 29.56 -28.20
N GLU A 198 33.20 30.49 -29.09
CA GLU A 198 32.22 31.55 -28.82
C GLU A 198 30.77 31.03 -28.82
N LYS A 199 30.52 29.89 -29.47
CA LYS A 199 29.18 29.34 -29.62
C LYS A 199 28.95 28.18 -28.66
N LYS A 200 27.95 28.32 -27.80
CA LYS A 200 27.54 27.33 -26.80
C LYS A 200 26.02 27.21 -26.77
N TYR A 201 25.53 26.10 -26.20
CA TYR A 201 24.10 25.79 -26.16
C TYR A 201 23.66 25.33 -24.77
N VAL A 202 22.41 25.66 -24.42
CA VAL A 202 21.70 25.08 -23.28
C VAL A 202 20.59 24.19 -23.80
N VAL A 203 20.43 22.99 -23.24
CA VAL A 203 19.34 22.09 -23.59
C VAL A 203 18.63 21.68 -22.31
N CYS A 204 17.33 21.97 -22.25
CA CYS A 204 16.43 21.39 -21.25
C CYS A 204 15.95 20.03 -21.76
N ASN A 205 16.21 19.00 -20.98
CA ASN A 205 15.65 17.68 -21.18
C ASN A 205 14.30 17.58 -20.46
N ALA A 206 13.22 17.63 -21.24
CA ALA A 206 11.84 17.45 -20.83
C ALA A 206 11.23 16.17 -21.44
N ASP A 207 12.06 15.14 -21.66
CA ASP A 207 11.67 13.82 -22.13
C ASP A 207 11.41 12.89 -20.92
N GLU A 208 10.45 13.27 -20.07
CA GLU A 208 10.02 12.51 -18.88
C GLU A 208 9.27 11.24 -19.33
N GLY A 209 10.03 10.22 -19.74
CA GLY A 209 9.52 8.97 -20.31
C GLY A 209 9.16 7.90 -19.28
N ASP A 210 9.54 8.06 -18.02
CA ASP A 210 9.30 7.06 -16.97
C ASP A 210 7.78 6.91 -16.69
N PRO A 211 7.21 5.69 -16.80
CA PRO A 211 5.89 5.37 -16.29
C PRO A 211 5.76 5.76 -14.82
N GLY A 212 4.65 6.41 -14.48
CA GLY A 212 4.39 6.92 -13.13
C GLY A 212 5.07 8.26 -12.81
N ALA A 213 5.93 8.81 -13.67
CA ALA A 213 6.53 10.13 -13.49
C ALA A 213 5.75 11.22 -14.25
N PHE A 214 5.51 12.35 -13.57
CA PHE A 214 4.82 13.51 -14.12
C PHE A 214 5.16 14.82 -13.39
N MET A 215 6.35 14.88 -12.79
CA MET A 215 6.80 16.06 -12.05
C MET A 215 7.31 17.15 -13.00
N ASP A 216 8.10 16.77 -14.02
CA ASP A 216 8.53 17.72 -15.05
C ASP A 216 7.32 18.28 -15.81
N ARG A 217 6.37 17.39 -16.17
CA ARG A 217 5.09 17.79 -16.77
C ARG A 217 4.37 18.86 -15.94
N SER A 218 4.28 18.65 -14.63
CA SER A 218 3.54 19.54 -13.75
C SER A 218 4.21 20.91 -13.60
N ILE A 219 5.55 20.97 -13.62
CA ILE A 219 6.27 22.25 -13.68
C ILE A 219 6.01 22.95 -15.02
N LEU A 220 6.09 22.24 -16.15
CA LEU A 220 5.84 22.81 -17.48
C LEU A 220 4.40 23.30 -17.67
N GLU A 221 3.43 22.59 -17.08
CA GLU A 221 2.01 22.94 -17.15
C GLU A 221 1.61 23.99 -16.12
N GLY A 222 2.28 24.05 -14.97
CA GLY A 222 1.89 24.88 -13.83
C GLY A 222 2.72 26.15 -13.61
N ASP A 223 3.99 26.16 -14.01
CA ASP A 223 4.88 27.33 -13.92
C ASP A 223 5.97 27.32 -15.03
N PRO A 224 5.58 27.51 -16.30
CA PRO A 224 6.53 27.47 -17.41
C PRO A 224 7.57 28.61 -17.35
N HIS A 225 7.23 29.76 -16.76
CA HIS A 225 8.12 30.91 -16.66
C HIS A 225 9.31 30.65 -15.74
N ARG A 226 9.14 29.86 -14.67
CA ARG A 226 10.24 29.40 -13.82
C ARG A 226 11.30 28.60 -14.59
N LEU A 227 10.88 27.73 -15.51
CA LEU A 227 11.81 27.00 -16.36
C LEU A 227 12.57 27.96 -17.30
N ILE A 228 11.85 28.88 -17.95
CA ILE A 228 12.44 29.86 -18.87
C ILE A 228 13.49 30.69 -18.14
N GLU A 229 13.19 31.18 -16.93
CA GLU A 229 14.15 31.91 -16.09
C GLU A 229 15.42 31.10 -15.81
N GLY A 230 15.27 29.84 -15.38
CA GLY A 230 16.40 28.96 -15.12
C GLY A 230 17.28 28.72 -16.36
N MET A 231 16.67 28.61 -17.54
CA MET A 231 17.40 28.46 -18.81
C MET A 231 18.15 29.72 -19.22
N ILE A 232 17.57 30.92 -19.02
CA ILE A 232 18.25 32.19 -19.30
C ILE A 232 19.47 32.33 -18.39
N ILE A 233 19.32 32.06 -17.08
CA ILE A 233 20.43 32.11 -16.11
C ILE A 233 21.53 31.11 -16.51
N ALA A 234 21.17 29.87 -16.88
CA ALA A 234 22.13 28.87 -17.35
C ALA A 234 22.86 29.34 -18.62
N GLY A 235 22.13 29.95 -19.56
CA GLY A 235 22.68 30.52 -20.79
C GLY A 235 23.68 31.63 -20.50
N TYR A 236 23.31 32.56 -19.63
CA TYR A 236 24.19 33.64 -19.20
C TYR A 236 25.45 33.11 -18.53
N ALA A 237 25.31 32.16 -17.59
CA ALA A 237 26.41 31.58 -16.82
C ALA A 237 27.49 30.90 -17.68
N ILE A 238 27.10 30.23 -18.77
CA ILE A 238 28.07 29.53 -19.64
C ILE A 238 28.48 30.34 -20.86
N GLY A 239 27.78 31.44 -21.16
CA GLY A 239 27.95 32.22 -22.39
C GLY A 239 27.29 31.59 -23.62
N ALA A 240 26.10 31.00 -23.45
CA ALA A 240 25.30 30.49 -24.55
C ALA A 240 24.19 31.48 -24.91
N ASN A 241 24.01 31.76 -26.21
CA ASN A 241 22.97 32.66 -26.72
C ASN A 241 21.74 31.92 -27.28
N TYR A 242 21.71 30.59 -27.18
CA TYR A 242 20.63 29.77 -27.72
C TYR A 242 20.35 28.56 -26.85
N GLY A 243 19.07 28.30 -26.61
CA GLY A 243 18.55 27.17 -25.87
C GLY A 243 17.56 26.32 -26.65
N TYR A 244 17.46 25.04 -26.29
CA TYR A 244 16.37 24.17 -26.74
C TYR A 244 15.67 23.53 -25.54
N VAL A 245 14.33 23.50 -25.55
CA VAL A 245 13.55 22.59 -24.71
C VAL A 245 13.19 21.38 -25.56
N TYR A 246 13.81 20.24 -25.29
CA TYR A 246 13.44 18.97 -25.91
C TYR A 246 12.31 18.34 -25.10
N CYS A 247 11.08 18.48 -25.58
CA CYS A 247 9.87 18.06 -24.88
C CYS A 247 9.20 16.92 -25.65
N ARG A 248 8.77 15.88 -24.93
CA ARG A 248 8.09 14.73 -25.52
C ARG A 248 6.76 15.12 -26.17
N ALA A 249 6.41 14.47 -27.28
CA ALA A 249 5.19 14.80 -28.03
C ALA A 249 3.90 14.45 -27.27
N GLU A 250 3.98 13.56 -26.29
CA GLU A 250 2.85 13.11 -25.46
C GLU A 250 2.40 14.18 -24.44
N TYR A 251 3.09 15.34 -24.33
CA TYR A 251 2.71 16.45 -23.44
C TYR A 251 2.16 17.67 -24.22
N PRO A 252 1.01 17.55 -24.91
CA PRO A 252 0.48 18.63 -25.75
C PRO A 252 0.14 19.90 -24.97
N LEU A 253 -0.37 19.77 -23.73
CA LEU A 253 -0.71 20.92 -22.88
C LEU A 253 0.54 21.68 -22.44
N ALA A 254 1.56 20.97 -21.94
CA ALA A 254 2.86 21.55 -21.59
C ALA A 254 3.48 22.30 -22.77
N ILE A 255 3.47 21.72 -23.98
CA ILE A 255 3.98 22.36 -25.20
C ILE A 255 3.20 23.65 -25.50
N SER A 256 1.87 23.62 -25.39
CA SER A 256 1.02 24.78 -25.66
C SER A 256 1.32 25.93 -24.68
N ARG A 257 1.34 25.64 -23.38
CA ARG A 257 1.62 26.63 -22.33
C ARG A 257 3.04 27.17 -22.42
N LEU A 258 4.03 26.31 -22.66
CA LEU A 258 5.41 26.75 -22.83
C LEU A 258 5.60 27.63 -24.07
N ARG A 259 4.95 27.34 -25.20
CA ARG A 259 4.98 28.23 -26.38
C ARG A 259 4.44 29.61 -26.07
N LYS A 260 3.33 29.68 -25.33
CA LYS A 260 2.75 30.95 -24.88
C LYS A 260 3.73 31.70 -23.97
N ALA A 261 4.26 31.02 -22.95
CA ALA A 261 5.18 31.61 -21.99
C ALA A 261 6.49 32.12 -22.64
N ILE A 262 7.03 31.41 -23.64
CA ILE A 262 8.19 31.88 -24.43
C ILE A 262 7.85 33.18 -25.15
N LYS A 263 6.71 33.21 -25.85
CA LYS A 263 6.25 34.40 -26.56
C LYS A 263 6.03 35.57 -25.62
N ASP A 264 5.39 35.34 -24.47
CA ASP A 264 5.14 36.38 -23.47
C ASP A 264 6.47 36.93 -22.93
N ALA A 265 7.47 36.08 -22.67
CA ALA A 265 8.80 36.51 -22.25
C ALA A 265 9.55 37.32 -23.33
N GLU A 266 9.38 36.99 -24.62
CA GLU A 266 9.91 37.78 -25.74
C GLU A 266 9.23 39.15 -25.82
N ASP A 267 7.90 39.19 -25.72
CA ASP A 267 7.10 40.42 -25.81
C ASP A 267 7.44 41.40 -24.65
N TYR A 268 7.77 40.89 -23.47
CA TYR A 268 8.21 41.67 -22.31
C TYR A 268 9.72 41.99 -22.29
N GLY A 269 10.51 41.52 -23.27
CA GLY A 269 11.96 41.79 -23.33
C GLY A 269 12.80 41.04 -22.29
N ILE A 270 12.26 39.94 -21.75
CA ILE A 270 12.93 39.04 -20.81
C ILE A 270 13.68 37.92 -21.55
N LEU A 271 13.25 37.62 -22.78
CA LEU A 271 13.88 36.68 -23.69
C LEU A 271 14.16 37.37 -25.04
N GLY A 272 15.13 36.87 -25.80
CA GLY A 272 15.52 37.41 -27.11
C GLY A 272 16.77 38.29 -27.02
N GLU A 273 16.72 39.44 -27.71
CA GLU A 273 17.86 40.37 -27.82
C GLU A 273 17.90 41.38 -26.67
N ASN A 274 19.11 41.60 -26.15
CA ASN A 274 19.47 42.58 -25.14
C ASN A 274 18.59 42.50 -23.88
N ILE A 275 18.54 41.30 -23.29
CA ILE A 275 17.69 40.97 -22.13
C ILE A 275 17.96 41.96 -21.00
N LEU A 276 16.91 42.67 -20.56
CA LEU A 276 16.97 43.69 -19.51
C LEU A 276 18.08 44.74 -19.72
N GLY A 277 18.42 45.08 -20.97
CA GLY A 277 19.43 46.08 -21.29
C GLY A 277 20.88 45.67 -20.96
N SER A 278 21.13 44.38 -20.72
CA SER A 278 22.41 43.85 -20.24
C SER A 278 23.49 43.67 -21.32
N GLY A 279 23.11 43.72 -22.60
CA GLY A 279 23.95 43.33 -23.72
C GLY A 279 24.03 41.80 -23.94
N PHE A 280 23.29 41.00 -23.16
CA PHE A 280 23.20 39.56 -23.34
C PHE A 280 21.94 39.17 -24.13
N ASP A 281 22.12 38.28 -25.09
CA ASP A 281 21.04 37.72 -25.93
C ASP A 281 20.84 36.25 -25.61
N PHE A 282 19.58 35.81 -25.51
CA PHE A 282 19.25 34.39 -25.38
C PHE A 282 17.94 34.07 -26.11
N ASN A 283 18.00 33.16 -27.09
CA ASN A 283 16.84 32.68 -27.82
C ASN A 283 16.49 31.26 -27.37
N LEU A 284 15.20 30.92 -27.34
CA LEU A 284 14.73 29.61 -26.87
C LEU A 284 13.74 28.99 -27.86
N ASP A 285 13.99 27.75 -28.27
CA ASP A 285 13.10 26.99 -29.14
C ASP A 285 12.62 25.70 -28.47
N ILE A 286 11.42 25.25 -28.84
CA ILE A 286 10.89 23.95 -28.42
C ILE A 286 11.10 22.93 -29.54
N ARG A 287 11.61 21.75 -29.17
CA ARG A 287 11.80 20.60 -30.05
C ARG A 287 10.98 19.44 -29.53
N LEU A 288 10.19 18.87 -30.42
CA LEU A 288 9.29 17.78 -30.07
C LEU A 288 10.02 16.45 -30.23
N GLY A 289 9.96 15.62 -29.19
CA GLY A 289 10.38 14.23 -29.26
C GLY A 289 9.48 13.40 -30.17
N ALA A 290 9.91 12.18 -30.49
CA ALA A 290 9.21 11.26 -31.39
C ALA A 290 8.77 9.96 -30.68
N GLY A 291 8.54 10.02 -29.36
CA GLY A 291 8.03 8.89 -28.57
C GLY A 291 9.05 7.77 -28.33
N ALA A 292 10.31 8.10 -28.04
CA ALA A 292 11.36 7.11 -27.77
C ALA A 292 12.02 7.40 -26.42
N PHE A 293 11.82 6.54 -25.42
CA PHE A 293 12.29 6.72 -24.04
C PHE A 293 13.81 6.92 -23.96
N VAL A 294 14.57 6.22 -24.80
CA VAL A 294 16.03 6.35 -24.86
C VAL A 294 16.50 7.77 -25.19
N CYS A 295 15.64 8.63 -25.79
CA CYS A 295 15.96 10.04 -26.02
C CYS A 295 16.03 10.87 -24.73
N GLY A 296 15.64 10.33 -23.57
CA GLY A 296 15.96 10.91 -22.28
C GLY A 296 17.45 10.82 -21.94
N GLU A 297 18.22 9.93 -22.59
CA GLU A 297 19.67 9.85 -22.45
C GLU A 297 20.35 11.03 -23.16
N GLU A 298 21.32 11.67 -22.51
CA GLU A 298 21.88 12.96 -22.94
C GLU A 298 22.41 12.97 -24.39
N THR A 299 23.10 11.92 -24.84
CA THR A 299 23.68 11.88 -26.19
C THR A 299 22.69 11.42 -27.25
N ALA A 300 21.72 10.56 -26.89
CA ALA A 300 20.60 10.20 -27.73
C ALA A 300 19.67 11.40 -27.99
N LEU A 301 19.41 12.21 -26.95
CA LEU A 301 18.68 13.48 -27.05
C LEU A 301 19.32 14.40 -28.08
N LEU A 302 20.64 14.61 -27.95
CA LEU A 302 21.38 15.45 -28.90
C LEU A 302 21.33 14.90 -30.33
N ALA A 303 21.42 13.58 -30.51
CA ALA A 303 21.29 12.96 -31.82
C ALA A 303 19.90 13.21 -32.43
N SER A 304 18.84 13.07 -31.63
CA SER A 304 17.46 13.37 -32.05
C SER A 304 17.30 14.86 -32.40
N LEU A 305 17.85 15.75 -31.58
CA LEU A 305 17.87 17.19 -31.82
C LEU A 305 18.59 17.59 -33.13
N GLU A 306 19.61 16.82 -33.52
CA GLU A 306 20.34 16.95 -34.79
C GLU A 306 19.57 16.37 -36.00
N GLY A 307 18.45 15.68 -35.78
CA GLY A 307 17.65 15.01 -36.80
C GLY A 307 18.14 13.59 -37.14
N HIS A 308 18.94 12.98 -36.26
CA HIS A 308 19.37 11.59 -36.36
C HIS A 308 18.49 10.67 -35.51
N ARG A 309 18.69 9.34 -35.62
CA ARG A 309 18.10 8.39 -34.68
C ARG A 309 18.70 8.61 -33.28
N GLY A 310 17.87 8.49 -32.24
CA GLY A 310 18.26 8.65 -30.83
C GLY A 310 19.13 7.49 -30.31
N GLU A 311 20.33 7.35 -30.85
CA GLU A 311 21.29 6.33 -30.43
C GLU A 311 22.39 6.95 -29.56
N PRO A 312 22.59 6.47 -28.32
CA PRO A 312 23.65 6.96 -27.44
C PRO A 312 25.05 6.85 -28.07
N LYS A 313 25.91 7.82 -27.81
CA LYS A 313 27.31 7.89 -28.29
C LYS A 313 28.28 7.56 -27.15
N PRO A 314 29.37 6.82 -27.40
CA PRO A 314 30.41 6.58 -26.41
C PRO A 314 31.01 7.90 -25.91
N ARG A 315 31.32 7.97 -24.62
CA ARG A 315 32.00 9.09 -23.96
C ARG A 315 33.40 8.64 -23.55
N PRO A 316 34.46 9.45 -23.70
CA PRO A 316 34.51 10.82 -24.23
C PRO A 316 34.37 10.94 -25.77
N PRO A 317 34.04 12.13 -26.32
CA PRO A 317 33.87 13.43 -25.62
C PRO A 317 32.51 13.57 -24.92
N TYR A 318 32.48 14.37 -23.85
CA TYR A 318 31.24 14.66 -23.11
C TYR A 318 30.51 15.88 -23.69
N PRO A 319 29.17 15.97 -23.55
CA PRO A 319 28.38 17.09 -24.09
C PRO A 319 28.85 18.50 -23.70
N PRO A 320 29.28 18.77 -22.43
CA PRO A 320 29.80 20.08 -22.06
C PRO A 320 31.04 20.51 -22.86
N GLN A 321 31.77 19.57 -23.45
CA GLN A 321 32.94 19.84 -24.29
C GLN A 321 32.57 19.85 -25.78
N LYS A 322 31.84 18.82 -26.23
CA LYS A 322 31.37 18.66 -27.62
C LYS A 322 30.01 17.97 -27.62
N GLY A 323 28.95 18.78 -27.63
CA GLY A 323 27.56 18.33 -27.66
C GLY A 323 26.90 18.64 -29.00
N TYR A 324 25.82 19.43 -28.96
CA TYR A 324 24.99 19.76 -30.13
C TYR A 324 25.83 20.38 -31.26
N LYS A 325 25.83 19.75 -32.43
CA LYS A 325 26.61 20.12 -33.61
C LYS A 325 28.10 20.28 -33.33
N GLY A 326 28.61 19.57 -32.32
CA GLY A 326 30.00 19.60 -31.89
C GLY A 326 30.39 20.80 -31.02
N TYR A 327 29.45 21.66 -30.63
CA TYR A 327 29.68 22.81 -29.75
C TYR A 327 29.49 22.45 -28.27
N PRO A 328 30.16 23.14 -27.32
CA PRO A 328 29.92 22.97 -25.89
C PRO A 328 28.43 23.12 -25.56
N THR A 329 27.86 22.09 -24.93
CA THR A 329 26.41 22.05 -24.66
C THR A 329 26.16 21.55 -23.24
N VAL A 330 25.42 22.34 -22.46
CA VAL A 330 24.93 21.90 -21.15
C VAL A 330 23.53 21.33 -21.31
N ILE A 331 23.32 20.12 -20.79
CA ILE A 331 22.02 19.46 -20.75
C ILE A 331 21.61 19.30 -19.28
N ASN A 332 20.45 19.84 -18.93
CA ASN A 332 19.86 19.73 -17.59
C ASN A 332 18.38 19.35 -17.70
N ASN A 333 17.86 18.63 -16.72
CA ASN A 333 16.43 18.29 -16.64
C ASN A 333 15.60 19.50 -16.16
N VAL A 334 14.29 19.47 -16.40
CA VAL A 334 13.33 20.54 -16.04
C VAL A 334 13.43 20.93 -14.56
N GLU A 335 13.26 19.99 -13.63
CA GLU A 335 13.34 20.25 -12.19
C GLU A 335 14.71 20.84 -11.78
N THR A 336 15.79 20.41 -12.45
CA THR A 336 17.13 20.95 -12.18
C THR A 336 17.21 22.44 -12.51
N LEU A 337 16.69 22.83 -13.69
CA LEU A 337 16.66 24.22 -14.14
C LEU A 337 15.67 25.05 -13.31
N ALA A 338 14.55 24.46 -12.92
CA ALA A 338 13.56 25.09 -12.07
C ALA A 338 14.11 25.42 -10.67
N ASN A 339 15.13 24.73 -10.16
CA ASN A 339 15.77 25.10 -8.89
C ASN A 339 16.65 26.37 -8.98
N ILE A 340 17.17 26.68 -10.16
CA ILE A 340 18.18 27.74 -10.35
C ILE A 340 17.70 29.13 -9.89
N PRO A 341 16.50 29.62 -10.28
CA PRO A 341 16.05 30.96 -9.90
C PRO A 341 16.11 31.25 -8.40
N ASP A 342 15.58 30.34 -7.57
CA ASP A 342 15.55 30.50 -6.12
C ASP A 342 16.94 30.39 -5.48
N ILE A 343 17.82 29.52 -6.02
CA ILE A 343 19.21 29.43 -5.55
C ILE A 343 19.94 30.75 -5.78
N ILE A 344 19.74 31.39 -6.93
CA ILE A 344 20.37 32.68 -7.22
C ILE A 344 19.77 33.80 -6.35
N ASP A 345 18.45 33.87 -6.24
CA ASP A 345 17.78 34.91 -5.46
C ASP A 345 18.14 34.84 -3.97
N LYS A 346 17.98 33.66 -3.35
CA LYS A 346 18.15 33.45 -1.89
C LYS A 346 19.57 33.08 -1.48
N GLY A 347 20.38 32.59 -2.42
CA GLY A 347 21.78 32.22 -2.21
C GLY A 347 22.01 30.74 -1.85
N ARG A 348 23.23 30.27 -2.09
CA ARG A 348 23.71 28.89 -1.89
C ARG A 348 23.53 28.36 -0.48
N HIS A 349 23.68 29.21 0.55
CA HIS A 349 23.58 28.80 1.94
C HIS A 349 22.14 28.43 2.32
N TRP A 350 21.16 29.15 1.79
CA TRP A 350 19.75 28.81 1.97
C TRP A 350 19.45 27.42 1.41
N PHE A 351 19.91 27.13 0.18
CA PHE A 351 19.67 25.83 -0.45
C PHE A 351 20.36 24.67 0.29
N LYS A 352 21.59 24.88 0.78
CA LYS A 352 22.35 23.88 1.55
C LYS A 352 21.74 23.52 2.91
N ASN A 353 20.90 24.38 3.47
CA ASN A 353 20.27 24.12 4.77
C ASN A 353 19.05 23.21 4.65
N ILE A 354 18.66 22.83 3.44
CA ILE A 354 17.51 21.99 3.13
C ILE A 354 18.06 20.64 2.63
N GLY A 355 17.51 19.53 3.11
CA GLY A 355 17.95 18.18 2.76
C GLY A 355 19.26 17.76 3.45
N THR A 356 19.93 16.73 2.91
CA THR A 356 21.17 16.19 3.50
C THR A 356 22.42 16.98 3.09
N GLU A 357 23.52 16.81 3.82
CA GLU A 357 24.79 17.50 3.54
C GLU A 357 25.34 17.23 2.13
N ASP A 358 25.13 16.01 1.61
CA ASP A 358 25.62 15.56 0.31
C ASP A 358 24.58 15.65 -0.81
N SER A 359 23.31 15.81 -0.46
CA SER A 359 22.21 16.01 -1.40
C SER A 359 21.29 17.13 -0.93
N PRO A 360 21.70 18.41 -1.03
CA PRO A 360 20.86 19.51 -0.57
C PRO A 360 19.67 19.79 -1.50
N GLY A 361 18.72 20.57 -0.96
CA GLY A 361 17.45 20.95 -1.57
C GLY A 361 16.36 19.89 -1.43
N THR A 362 15.30 20.10 -2.18
CA THR A 362 14.14 19.21 -2.25
C THR A 362 14.19 18.30 -3.47
N LYS A 363 13.32 17.29 -3.47
CA LYS A 363 12.97 16.45 -4.60
C LYS A 363 11.45 16.36 -4.72
N VAL A 364 10.96 16.45 -5.95
CA VAL A 364 9.55 16.15 -6.24
C VAL A 364 9.39 14.67 -6.52
N PHE A 365 8.44 14.03 -5.85
CA PHE A 365 8.00 12.67 -6.10
C PHE A 365 6.61 12.66 -6.72
N ALA A 366 6.44 11.85 -7.76
CA ALA A 366 5.14 11.44 -8.25
C ALA A 366 4.73 10.17 -7.51
N LEU A 367 3.96 10.34 -6.44
CA LEU A 367 3.50 9.28 -5.56
C LEU A 367 2.28 8.59 -6.19
N ALA A 368 2.46 7.32 -6.58
CA ALA A 368 1.49 6.54 -7.33
C ALA A 368 1.41 5.09 -6.81
N GLY A 369 0.57 4.27 -7.45
CA GLY A 369 0.33 2.89 -7.02
C GLY A 369 -0.75 2.81 -5.95
N LYS A 370 -0.60 1.87 -5.01
CA LYS A 370 -1.61 1.53 -3.99
C LYS A 370 -1.49 2.39 -2.72
N VAL A 371 -1.53 3.70 -2.90
CA VAL A 371 -1.42 4.72 -1.83
C VAL A 371 -2.68 5.57 -1.76
N ARG A 372 -3.15 5.91 -0.55
CA ARG A 372 -4.42 6.64 -0.37
C ARG A 372 -4.39 8.03 -1.01
N ASN A 373 -3.38 8.83 -0.67
CA ASN A 373 -3.22 10.19 -1.15
C ASN A 373 -2.20 10.24 -2.29
N ASN A 374 -2.61 9.80 -3.49
CA ASN A 374 -1.76 9.86 -4.67
C ASN A 374 -1.61 11.30 -5.21
N GLY A 375 -0.45 11.60 -5.82
CA GLY A 375 -0.18 12.98 -6.23
C GLY A 375 1.29 13.37 -6.38
N LEU A 376 1.54 14.68 -6.27
CA LEU A 376 2.87 15.26 -6.20
C LEU A 376 3.24 15.64 -4.76
N VAL A 377 4.41 15.17 -4.36
CA VAL A 377 4.97 15.37 -3.03
C VAL A 377 6.36 15.96 -3.16
N GLU A 378 6.55 17.22 -2.77
CA GLU A 378 7.88 17.84 -2.72
C GLU A 378 8.43 17.83 -1.29
N VAL A 379 9.52 17.09 -1.08
CA VAL A 379 10.12 16.91 0.25
C VAL A 379 11.63 17.17 0.23
N PRO A 380 12.23 17.53 1.37
CA PRO A 380 13.68 17.60 1.50
C PRO A 380 14.34 16.27 1.11
N MET A 381 15.48 16.34 0.44
CA MET A 381 16.30 15.15 0.20
C MET A 381 16.69 14.49 1.53
N GLY A 382 16.57 13.16 1.61
CA GLY A 382 16.83 12.40 2.83
C GLY A 382 15.61 12.16 3.73
N THR A 383 14.43 12.69 3.40
CA THR A 383 13.17 12.26 4.03
C THR A 383 13.03 10.74 3.89
N LYS A 384 12.58 10.07 4.95
CA LYS A 384 12.47 8.60 4.98
C LYS A 384 11.34 8.13 4.07
N LEU A 385 11.51 6.96 3.46
CA LEU A 385 10.48 6.35 2.62
C LEU A 385 9.14 6.21 3.35
N GLY A 386 9.17 5.71 4.59
CA GLY A 386 7.97 5.46 5.38
C GLY A 386 7.20 6.73 5.70
N ASP A 387 7.88 7.84 5.97
CA ASP A 387 7.23 9.13 6.23
C ASP A 387 6.50 9.63 4.95
N ILE A 388 7.10 9.45 3.77
CA ILE A 388 6.46 9.80 2.50
C ILE A 388 5.21 8.93 2.24
N VAL A 389 5.28 7.62 2.50
CA VAL A 389 4.18 6.69 2.17
C VAL A 389 3.05 6.73 3.20
N PHE A 390 3.37 6.69 4.49
CA PHE A 390 2.38 6.55 5.56
C PHE A 390 1.88 7.89 6.11
N ASP A 391 2.75 8.91 6.22
CA ASP A 391 2.32 10.21 6.75
C ASP A 391 1.76 11.07 5.61
N ILE A 392 2.58 11.38 4.59
CA ILE A 392 2.16 12.22 3.47
C ILE A 392 1.14 11.49 2.57
N GLY A 393 1.46 10.24 2.20
CA GLY A 393 0.61 9.39 1.37
C GLY A 393 -0.63 8.83 2.08
N GLY A 394 -0.71 8.95 3.41
CA GLY A 394 -1.85 8.44 4.19
C GLY A 394 -1.94 6.91 4.25
N GLY A 395 -0.86 6.19 3.91
CA GLY A 395 -0.82 4.73 3.90
C GLY A 395 -1.42 4.12 2.63
N LEU A 396 -1.82 2.85 2.70
CA LEU A 396 -2.26 2.08 1.54
C LEU A 396 -3.79 2.11 1.37
N ILE A 397 -4.21 1.99 0.11
CA ILE A 397 -5.64 1.89 -0.26
C ILE A 397 -6.20 0.58 0.32
N ASN A 398 -7.46 0.60 0.78
CA ASN A 398 -8.16 -0.57 1.33
C ASN A 398 -7.42 -1.26 2.49
N ASP A 399 -6.65 -0.51 3.27
CA ASP A 399 -5.87 -1.02 4.41
C ASP A 399 -4.90 -2.16 4.01
N GLY A 400 -4.38 -2.09 2.78
CA GLY A 400 -3.38 -3.01 2.26
C GLY A 400 -2.10 -3.01 3.11
N LYS A 401 -1.38 -4.13 3.08
CA LYS A 401 -0.07 -4.25 3.72
C LYS A 401 1.01 -3.84 2.74
N PHE A 402 1.83 -2.86 3.12
CA PHE A 402 2.97 -2.44 2.33
C PHE A 402 3.89 -3.64 2.03
N LYS A 403 4.23 -3.82 0.75
CA LYS A 403 5.16 -4.87 0.31
C LYS A 403 6.48 -4.27 -0.16
N ALA A 404 6.39 -3.29 -1.05
CA ALA A 404 7.56 -2.58 -1.55
C ALA A 404 7.17 -1.22 -2.14
N ALA A 405 8.15 -0.34 -2.28
CA ALA A 405 8.06 0.84 -3.12
C ALA A 405 9.09 0.74 -4.25
N GLN A 406 8.67 1.00 -5.48
CA GLN A 406 9.57 1.09 -6.62
C GLN A 406 9.95 2.56 -6.85
N THR A 407 11.24 2.78 -7.09
CA THR A 407 11.82 4.09 -7.43
C THR A 407 12.67 3.93 -8.67
N GLY A 408 12.92 5.02 -9.41
CA GLY A 408 13.86 4.97 -10.53
C GLY A 408 13.26 4.66 -11.90
N GLY A 409 11.93 4.63 -12.01
CA GLY A 409 11.25 4.27 -13.25
C GLY A 409 11.47 2.81 -13.65
N PRO A 410 11.22 2.42 -14.90
CA PRO A 410 11.21 1.01 -15.33
C PRO A 410 12.56 0.31 -15.20
N SER A 411 13.64 1.07 -15.09
CA SER A 411 14.99 0.54 -14.88
C SER A 411 15.47 0.68 -13.42
N GLY A 412 14.56 1.03 -12.53
CA GLY A 412 14.79 1.13 -11.10
C GLY A 412 14.66 -0.21 -10.36
N GLY A 413 14.72 -0.16 -9.03
CA GLY A 413 14.59 -1.33 -8.17
C GLY A 413 13.47 -1.16 -7.13
N CYS A 414 13.27 -2.20 -6.32
CA CYS A 414 12.28 -2.21 -5.25
C CYS A 414 12.93 -2.01 -3.88
N ILE A 415 12.29 -1.21 -3.04
CA ILE A 415 12.64 -0.99 -1.63
C ILE A 415 11.61 -1.77 -0.80
N PRO A 416 11.99 -2.85 -0.12
CA PRO A 416 11.08 -3.69 0.65
C PRO A 416 10.76 -3.09 2.03
N ILE A 417 9.82 -3.71 2.75
CA ILE A 417 9.27 -3.23 4.02
C ILE A 417 10.33 -3.00 5.12
N GLU A 418 11.40 -3.79 5.17
CA GLU A 418 12.48 -3.65 6.14
C GLU A 418 13.30 -2.37 5.97
N HIS A 419 13.13 -1.66 4.85
CA HIS A 419 13.88 -0.46 4.49
C HIS A 419 13.02 0.82 4.49
N LEU A 420 11.87 0.84 5.20
CA LEU A 420 11.04 2.04 5.32
C LEU A 420 11.75 3.25 5.96
N ASN A 421 12.75 3.03 6.81
CA ASN A 421 13.54 4.11 7.40
C ASN A 421 14.68 4.63 6.51
N VAL A 422 14.85 4.09 5.30
CA VAL A 422 15.94 4.54 4.43
C VAL A 422 15.73 6.00 4.05
N PRO A 423 16.74 6.88 4.21
CA PRO A 423 16.67 8.23 3.70
C PRO A 423 16.65 8.19 2.18
N ILE A 424 15.70 8.90 1.56
CA ILE A 424 15.61 8.96 0.10
C ILE A 424 16.60 10.01 -0.42
N ASP A 425 17.83 9.57 -0.66
CA ASP A 425 18.87 10.31 -1.37
C ASP A 425 19.59 9.41 -2.40
N TYR A 426 20.43 10.00 -3.24
CA TYR A 426 21.04 9.26 -4.36
C TYR A 426 21.92 8.09 -3.93
N ASP A 427 22.62 8.24 -2.80
CA ASP A 427 23.65 7.30 -2.40
C ASP A 427 23.03 6.12 -1.64
N SER A 428 22.08 6.41 -0.75
CA SER A 428 21.31 5.39 0.00
C SER A 428 20.47 4.50 -0.92
N LEU A 429 19.80 5.08 -1.94
CA LEU A 429 19.03 4.31 -2.91
C LEU A 429 19.89 3.33 -3.71
N LYS A 430 21.11 3.76 -4.08
CA LYS A 430 22.04 2.93 -4.85
C LYS A 430 22.48 1.69 -4.07
N GLU A 431 22.68 1.81 -2.77
CA GLU A 431 23.05 0.67 -1.89
C GLU A 431 21.95 -0.40 -1.83
N LEU A 432 20.69 0.00 -1.94
CA LEU A 432 19.54 -0.91 -1.98
C LEU A 432 19.31 -1.55 -3.35
N GLY A 433 20.09 -1.20 -4.38
CA GLY A 433 19.92 -1.71 -5.75
C GLY A 433 18.81 -1.01 -6.53
N THR A 434 18.47 0.22 -6.15
CA THR A 434 17.55 1.09 -6.89
C THR A 434 18.22 2.44 -7.21
N ILE A 435 17.51 3.35 -7.87
CA ILE A 435 17.99 4.69 -8.24
C ILE A 435 16.89 5.72 -8.03
N MET A 436 17.27 7.00 -7.88
CA MET A 436 16.30 8.10 -7.78
C MET A 436 15.43 8.23 -9.05
N GLY A 437 16.04 8.05 -10.23
CA GLY A 437 15.41 8.28 -11.53
C GLY A 437 14.79 9.67 -11.65
N SER A 438 13.72 9.78 -12.43
CA SER A 438 12.96 11.03 -12.57
C SER A 438 12.25 11.43 -11.28
N GLY A 439 11.93 10.53 -10.34
CA GLY A 439 11.14 10.85 -9.13
C GLY A 439 9.78 10.13 -9.06
N GLY A 440 9.50 9.19 -9.96
CA GLY A 440 8.38 8.26 -9.78
C GLY A 440 8.57 7.38 -8.53
N LEU A 441 7.55 7.29 -7.69
CA LEU A 441 7.50 6.45 -6.49
C LEU A 441 6.22 5.62 -6.51
N ILE A 442 6.33 4.35 -6.87
CA ILE A 442 5.19 3.44 -7.03
C ILE A 442 5.08 2.55 -5.79
N VAL A 443 4.00 2.73 -5.02
CA VAL A 443 3.69 1.93 -3.81
C VAL A 443 2.96 0.65 -4.20
N MET A 444 3.40 -0.48 -3.64
CA MET A 444 2.84 -1.81 -3.87
C MET A 444 2.45 -2.49 -2.56
N ASP A 445 1.45 -3.36 -2.64
CA ASP A 445 0.93 -4.12 -1.51
C ASP A 445 1.15 -5.63 -1.68
N GLN A 446 0.66 -6.43 -0.72
CA GLN A 446 0.76 -7.89 -0.72
C GLN A 446 0.16 -8.59 -1.96
N GLN A 447 -0.77 -7.92 -2.66
CA GLN A 447 -1.42 -8.44 -3.87
C GLN A 447 -0.64 -8.13 -5.16
N ASP A 448 0.54 -7.54 -5.10
CA ASP A 448 1.39 -7.33 -6.27
C ASP A 448 2.50 -8.39 -6.33
N CYS A 449 2.60 -9.10 -7.46
CA CYS A 449 3.61 -10.14 -7.65
C CYS A 449 4.94 -9.54 -8.12
N MET A 450 6.03 -9.83 -7.41
CA MET A 450 7.34 -9.24 -7.71
C MET A 450 7.98 -9.82 -8.97
N VAL A 451 7.64 -11.06 -9.33
CA VAL A 451 8.08 -11.71 -10.57
C VAL A 451 7.39 -11.09 -11.79
N ASP A 452 6.07 -10.88 -11.71
CA ASP A 452 5.29 -10.24 -12.77
C ASP A 452 5.64 -8.76 -12.95
N LEU A 453 5.92 -8.06 -11.84
CA LEU A 453 6.45 -6.70 -11.88
C LEU A 453 7.79 -6.63 -12.63
N ALA A 454 8.72 -7.54 -12.31
CA ALA A 454 10.00 -7.60 -13.00
C ALA A 454 9.83 -7.91 -14.49
N LYS A 455 8.91 -8.82 -14.85
CA LYS A 455 8.53 -9.12 -16.24
C LYS A 455 8.03 -7.88 -16.97
N TYR A 456 7.09 -7.14 -16.39
CA TYR A 456 6.51 -5.92 -16.95
C TYR A 456 7.59 -4.87 -17.27
N PHE A 457 8.49 -4.61 -16.33
CA PHE A 457 9.54 -3.62 -16.52
C PHE A 457 10.64 -4.06 -17.50
N ILE A 458 10.95 -5.35 -17.55
CA ILE A 458 11.89 -5.88 -18.55
C ILE A 458 11.28 -5.80 -19.96
N ASP A 459 9.99 -6.07 -20.13
CA ASP A 459 9.31 -5.91 -21.43
C ASP A 459 9.38 -4.45 -21.90
N PHE A 460 9.08 -3.50 -21.01
CA PHE A 460 9.24 -2.07 -21.28
C PHE A 460 10.69 -1.72 -21.69
N CYS A 461 11.69 -2.13 -20.91
CA CYS A 461 13.09 -1.83 -21.20
C CYS A 461 13.57 -2.45 -22.53
N LYS A 462 13.02 -3.60 -22.90
CA LYS A 462 13.28 -4.28 -24.18
C LYS A 462 12.68 -3.50 -25.35
N ASP A 463 11.46 -3.00 -25.22
CA ASP A 463 10.81 -2.18 -26.26
C ASP A 463 11.46 -0.80 -26.43
N GLU A 464 11.95 -0.22 -25.33
CA GLU A 464 12.63 1.08 -25.34
C GLU A 464 14.13 1.02 -25.68
N SER A 465 14.66 -0.18 -25.97
CA SER A 465 16.05 -0.34 -26.37
C SER A 465 16.32 0.33 -27.72
N CYS A 466 17.34 1.20 -27.80
CA CYS A 466 17.81 1.75 -29.08
C CYS A 466 18.36 0.68 -30.06
N GLY A 467 18.62 -0.55 -29.56
CA GLY A 467 19.09 -1.68 -30.35
C GLY A 467 20.59 -1.70 -30.65
N LYS A 468 21.38 -0.75 -30.14
CA LYS A 468 22.79 -0.58 -30.49
C LYS A 468 23.75 -1.61 -29.86
N CYS A 469 23.59 -1.91 -28.57
CA CYS A 469 24.43 -2.90 -27.88
C CYS A 469 23.72 -4.24 -27.75
N THR A 470 24.44 -5.33 -28.05
CA THR A 470 23.91 -6.69 -27.96
C THR A 470 23.41 -7.07 -26.57
N PRO A 471 24.11 -6.73 -25.46
CA PRO A 471 23.63 -7.03 -24.10
C PRO A 471 22.26 -6.44 -23.83
N CYS A 472 22.05 -5.13 -24.06
CA CYS A 472 20.73 -4.53 -23.87
C CYS A 472 19.69 -5.10 -24.85
N ARG A 473 19.99 -5.18 -26.16
CA ARG A 473 18.98 -5.55 -27.17
C ARG A 473 18.52 -7.00 -27.03
N ILE A 474 19.46 -7.92 -26.84
CA ILE A 474 19.18 -9.37 -26.82
C ILE A 474 19.06 -9.88 -25.39
N GLY A 475 19.85 -9.36 -24.46
CA GLY A 475 19.83 -9.79 -23.06
C GLY A 475 18.47 -9.55 -22.41
N THR A 476 17.90 -8.33 -22.51
CA THR A 476 16.56 -8.06 -21.95
C THR A 476 15.47 -8.91 -22.60
N THR A 477 15.58 -9.20 -23.90
CA THR A 477 14.66 -10.12 -24.59
C THR A 477 14.74 -11.53 -23.99
N ARG A 478 15.96 -12.05 -23.73
CA ARG A 478 16.13 -13.38 -23.12
C ARG A 478 15.69 -13.40 -21.66
N MET A 479 15.90 -12.33 -20.92
CA MET A 479 15.40 -12.18 -19.56
C MET A 479 13.86 -12.22 -19.54
N LEU A 480 13.20 -11.53 -20.48
CA LEU A 480 11.74 -11.56 -20.62
C LEU A 480 11.22 -12.97 -20.92
N GLU A 481 11.87 -13.71 -21.83
CA GLU A 481 11.49 -15.09 -22.15
C GLU A 481 11.54 -16.02 -20.92
N ILE A 482 12.56 -15.84 -20.06
CA ILE A 482 12.66 -16.60 -18.81
C ILE A 482 11.58 -16.19 -17.82
N LEU A 483 11.38 -14.89 -17.61
CA LEU A 483 10.35 -14.38 -16.71
C LEU A 483 8.95 -14.84 -17.16
N ASP A 484 8.69 -14.84 -18.46
CA ASP A 484 7.42 -15.34 -19.01
C ASP A 484 7.19 -16.82 -18.66
N LYS A 485 8.22 -17.67 -18.80
CA LYS A 485 8.16 -19.07 -18.33
C LYS A 485 7.87 -19.19 -16.84
N ILE A 486 8.58 -18.43 -16.01
CA ILE A 486 8.39 -18.46 -14.55
C ILE A 486 6.96 -18.05 -14.21
N THR A 487 6.44 -16.96 -14.81
CA THR A 487 5.05 -16.51 -14.58
C THR A 487 3.97 -17.46 -15.13
N LYS A 488 4.34 -18.45 -15.95
CA LYS A 488 3.45 -19.49 -16.46
C LYS A 488 3.54 -20.81 -15.72
N GLY A 489 4.42 -20.93 -14.71
CA GLY A 489 4.65 -22.18 -14.00
C GLY A 489 5.52 -23.17 -14.76
N GLU A 490 6.21 -22.71 -15.80
CA GLU A 490 7.08 -23.50 -16.66
C GLU A 490 8.58 -23.26 -16.38
N GLY A 491 8.88 -22.47 -15.35
CA GLY A 491 10.24 -22.13 -14.96
C GLY A 491 10.95 -23.26 -14.20
N GLU A 492 12.27 -23.36 -14.36
CA GLU A 492 13.12 -24.26 -13.58
C GLU A 492 14.18 -23.46 -12.80
N GLN A 493 14.76 -24.03 -11.74
CA GLN A 493 15.83 -23.38 -10.95
C GLN A 493 17.00 -22.89 -11.82
N LYS A 494 17.36 -23.66 -12.86
CA LYS A 494 18.41 -23.28 -13.82
C LYS A 494 18.09 -22.00 -14.61
N ASP A 495 16.81 -21.72 -14.83
CA ASP A 495 16.37 -20.53 -15.55
C ASP A 495 16.54 -19.30 -14.66
N LEU A 496 16.25 -19.41 -13.35
CA LEU A 496 16.50 -18.36 -12.37
C LEU A 496 18.00 -18.04 -12.24
N ASP A 497 18.85 -19.07 -12.14
CA ASP A 497 20.30 -18.88 -12.08
C ASP A 497 20.83 -18.16 -13.34
N LEU A 498 20.32 -18.55 -14.52
CA LEU A 498 20.67 -17.92 -15.80
C LEU A 498 20.15 -16.48 -15.88
N LEU A 499 18.95 -16.22 -15.38
CA LEU A 499 18.35 -14.88 -15.35
C LEU A 499 19.22 -13.89 -14.57
N LEU A 500 19.73 -14.30 -13.40
CA LEU A 500 20.60 -13.48 -12.55
C LEU A 500 21.97 -13.25 -13.18
N ASP A 501 22.61 -14.30 -13.70
CA ASP A 501 23.91 -14.19 -14.40
C ASP A 501 23.81 -13.30 -15.66
N MET A 502 22.70 -13.37 -16.40
CA MET A 502 22.46 -12.46 -17.52
C MET A 502 22.26 -11.03 -17.05
N GLY A 503 21.55 -10.82 -15.93
CA GLY A 503 21.34 -9.49 -15.35
C GLY A 503 22.66 -8.77 -15.12
N GLU A 504 23.60 -9.38 -14.39
CA GLU A 504 24.93 -8.80 -14.12
C GLU A 504 25.68 -8.47 -15.42
N LYS A 505 25.69 -9.39 -16.39
CA LYS A 505 26.37 -9.18 -17.68
C LYS A 505 25.76 -8.03 -18.46
N VAL A 506 24.44 -7.87 -18.45
CA VAL A 506 23.76 -6.76 -19.13
C VAL A 506 24.11 -5.43 -18.47
N GLN A 507 24.17 -5.39 -17.13
CA GLN A 507 24.59 -4.19 -16.38
C GLN A 507 26.03 -3.77 -16.75
N ASP A 508 26.97 -4.72 -16.72
CA ASP A 508 28.41 -4.42 -16.91
C ASP A 508 28.81 -4.08 -18.35
N SER A 509 28.08 -4.59 -19.34
CA SER A 509 28.48 -4.52 -20.75
C SER A 509 27.62 -3.61 -21.64
N SER A 510 26.67 -2.88 -21.05
CA SER A 510 25.83 -1.90 -21.75
C SER A 510 26.48 -0.52 -21.87
N PHE A 511 26.24 0.16 -23.00
CA PHE A 511 26.88 1.46 -23.30
C PHE A 511 26.26 2.66 -22.57
N CYS A 512 24.97 2.60 -22.22
CA CYS A 512 24.23 3.72 -21.65
C CYS A 512 23.44 3.31 -20.40
N GLY A 513 22.92 4.31 -19.69
CA GLY A 513 22.18 4.12 -18.43
C GLY A 513 21.06 3.09 -18.55
N LEU A 514 20.19 3.18 -19.56
CA LEU A 514 19.07 2.24 -19.75
C LEU A 514 19.53 0.78 -19.74
N GLY A 515 20.54 0.42 -20.54
CA GLY A 515 21.02 -0.96 -20.56
C GLY A 515 21.74 -1.36 -19.26
N GLN A 516 22.40 -0.41 -18.60
CA GLN A 516 23.10 -0.63 -17.34
C GLN A 516 22.15 -0.83 -16.15
N THR A 517 20.92 -0.29 -16.23
CA THR A 517 19.94 -0.33 -15.14
C THR A 517 18.72 -1.20 -15.46
N ALA A 518 18.48 -1.56 -16.72
CA ALA A 518 17.36 -2.42 -17.12
C ALA A 518 17.23 -3.73 -16.32
N PRO A 519 18.32 -4.38 -15.86
CA PRO A 519 18.21 -5.57 -15.00
C PRO A 519 17.83 -5.31 -13.54
N ASN A 520 17.84 -4.06 -13.06
CA ASN A 520 17.59 -3.74 -11.65
C ASN A 520 16.24 -4.25 -11.12
N PRO A 521 15.11 -4.19 -11.86
CA PRO A 521 13.84 -4.75 -11.38
C PRO A 521 13.95 -6.25 -11.07
N VAL A 522 14.72 -7.00 -11.87
CA VAL A 522 14.94 -8.43 -11.67
C VAL A 522 15.89 -8.68 -10.51
N VAL A 523 17.05 -8.04 -10.50
CA VAL A 523 18.08 -8.26 -9.46
C VAL A 523 17.57 -7.84 -8.09
N SER A 524 16.88 -6.70 -8.00
CA SER A 524 16.31 -6.23 -6.73
C SER A 524 15.16 -7.11 -6.23
N THR A 525 14.23 -7.50 -7.11
CA THR A 525 13.13 -8.38 -6.67
C THR A 525 13.62 -9.78 -6.30
N ALA A 526 14.57 -10.35 -7.03
CA ALA A 526 15.17 -11.63 -6.65
C ALA A 526 15.96 -11.54 -5.33
N ARG A 527 16.61 -10.39 -5.05
CA ARG A 527 17.34 -10.18 -3.78
C ARG A 527 16.42 -10.17 -2.56
N TYR A 528 15.28 -9.49 -2.63
CA TYR A 528 14.39 -9.27 -1.48
C TYR A 528 13.18 -10.23 -1.43
N PHE A 529 12.75 -10.76 -2.57
CA PHE A 529 11.55 -11.58 -2.72
C PHE A 529 11.84 -12.92 -3.41
N MET A 530 13.01 -13.52 -3.10
CA MET A 530 13.44 -14.81 -3.65
C MET A 530 12.38 -15.91 -3.48
N ASP A 531 11.67 -15.90 -2.36
CA ASP A 531 10.67 -16.92 -2.05
C ASP A 531 9.48 -16.88 -3.02
N GLU A 532 9.15 -15.72 -3.60
CA GLU A 532 8.15 -15.66 -4.67
C GLU A 532 8.64 -16.36 -5.94
N TYR A 533 9.89 -16.16 -6.34
CA TYR A 533 10.46 -16.85 -7.50
C TYR A 533 10.45 -18.37 -7.29
N LYS A 534 10.78 -18.83 -6.07
CA LYS A 534 10.71 -20.25 -5.72
C LYS A 534 9.29 -20.78 -5.75
N ALA A 535 8.32 -20.09 -5.16
CA ALA A 535 6.92 -20.51 -5.21
C ALA A 535 6.38 -20.66 -6.65
N HIS A 536 6.82 -19.80 -7.58
CA HIS A 536 6.46 -19.91 -9.00
C HIS A 536 7.09 -21.14 -9.68
N ILE A 537 8.32 -21.50 -9.30
CA ILE A 537 9.11 -22.57 -9.93
C ILE A 537 8.80 -23.95 -9.32
N GLU A 538 8.71 -24.02 -7.99
CA GLU A 538 8.62 -25.26 -7.22
C GLU A 538 7.16 -25.65 -6.96
N ASP A 539 6.30 -24.68 -6.64
CA ASP A 539 4.92 -24.91 -6.21
C ASP A 539 3.87 -24.61 -7.29
N ASN A 540 4.28 -24.02 -8.43
CA ASN A 540 3.37 -23.47 -9.44
C ASN A 540 2.31 -22.54 -8.81
N TYR A 541 2.75 -21.70 -7.86
CA TYR A 541 1.88 -20.88 -7.03
C TYR A 541 2.29 -19.41 -7.06
N CYS A 542 1.32 -18.53 -7.27
CA CYS A 542 1.48 -17.08 -7.20
C CYS A 542 0.63 -16.54 -6.05
N GLU A 543 1.22 -16.26 -4.90
CA GLU A 543 0.51 -15.78 -3.70
C GLU A 543 -0.38 -14.55 -3.98
N SER A 544 0.16 -13.60 -4.75
CA SER A 544 -0.54 -12.36 -5.12
C SER A 544 -1.67 -12.54 -6.13
N SER A 545 -1.92 -13.76 -6.63
CA SER A 545 -2.98 -14.06 -7.59
C SER A 545 -2.94 -13.19 -8.86
N ARG A 546 -1.73 -12.87 -9.36
CA ARG A 546 -1.53 -12.07 -10.58
C ARG A 546 -1.22 -12.91 -11.82
N CYS A 547 -0.40 -13.94 -11.66
CA CYS A 547 -0.01 -14.86 -12.73
C CYS A 547 -1.16 -15.83 -13.05
N ALA A 548 -2.09 -15.41 -13.92
CA ALA A 548 -3.35 -16.11 -14.18
C ALA A 548 -3.22 -17.58 -14.60
N SER A 549 -2.07 -18.01 -15.15
CA SER A 549 -1.84 -19.41 -15.54
C SER A 549 -1.63 -20.36 -14.35
N MET A 550 -1.48 -19.84 -13.13
CA MET A 550 -1.16 -20.62 -11.93
C MET A 550 -2.38 -20.94 -11.05
N PHE A 551 -3.55 -20.40 -11.37
CA PHE A 551 -4.76 -20.60 -10.56
C PHE A 551 -6.03 -20.48 -11.39
N ASP A 552 -7.11 -21.13 -10.93
CA ASP A 552 -8.43 -21.02 -11.58
C ASP A 552 -9.12 -19.67 -11.29
N SER A 553 -8.99 -19.16 -10.06
CA SER A 553 -9.53 -17.85 -9.69
C SER A 553 -8.77 -17.19 -8.54
N PRO A 554 -8.70 -15.85 -8.48
CA PRO A 554 -7.97 -15.15 -7.42
C PRO A 554 -8.53 -15.41 -6.01
N CYS A 555 -9.85 -15.51 -5.88
CA CYS A 555 -10.50 -15.75 -4.59
C CYS A 555 -10.26 -17.17 -4.05
N GLN A 556 -10.13 -18.17 -4.93
CA GLN A 556 -9.71 -19.52 -4.53
C GLN A 556 -8.23 -19.52 -4.11
N ASN A 557 -7.37 -18.91 -4.92
CA ASN A 557 -5.92 -18.88 -4.69
C ASN A 557 -5.53 -18.12 -3.41
N SER A 558 -6.28 -17.06 -3.08
CA SER A 558 -6.13 -16.27 -1.84
C SER A 558 -6.76 -16.93 -0.61
N CYS A 559 -7.51 -18.02 -0.77
CA CYS A 559 -8.08 -18.77 0.35
C CYS A 559 -7.03 -19.77 0.87
N PRO A 560 -6.55 -19.67 2.13
CA PRO A 560 -5.57 -20.64 2.64
C PRO A 560 -6.06 -22.09 2.61
N ALA A 561 -7.37 -22.29 2.79
CA ALA A 561 -8.00 -23.60 2.68
C ALA A 561 -8.21 -24.07 1.22
N ASN A 562 -7.92 -23.24 0.22
CA ASN A 562 -8.13 -23.50 -1.22
C ASN A 562 -9.60 -23.80 -1.60
N VAL A 563 -10.55 -23.14 -0.95
CA VAL A 563 -11.98 -23.31 -1.25
C VAL A 563 -12.30 -22.77 -2.65
N ASP A 564 -12.99 -23.56 -3.47
CA ASP A 564 -13.42 -23.16 -4.82
C ASP A 564 -14.61 -22.18 -4.76
N VAL A 565 -14.26 -20.90 -4.53
CA VAL A 565 -15.23 -19.84 -4.29
C VAL A 565 -16.21 -19.64 -5.46
N PRO A 566 -15.76 -19.49 -6.73
CA PRO A 566 -16.68 -19.22 -7.82
C PRO A 566 -17.72 -20.32 -8.00
N LYS A 567 -17.31 -21.58 -7.81
CA LYS A 567 -18.17 -22.74 -8.02
C LYS A 567 -19.30 -22.81 -7.01
N TYR A 568 -19.01 -22.67 -5.70
CA TYR A 568 -20.09 -22.72 -4.71
C TYR A 568 -21.01 -21.49 -4.80
N ILE A 569 -20.47 -20.32 -5.16
CA ILE A 569 -21.27 -19.11 -5.37
C ILE A 569 -22.22 -19.31 -6.56
N ASP A 570 -21.74 -19.94 -7.63
CA ASP A 570 -22.60 -20.28 -8.77
C ASP A 570 -23.73 -21.27 -8.38
N LEU A 571 -23.45 -22.22 -7.48
CA LEU A 571 -24.47 -23.10 -6.93
C LEU A 571 -25.49 -22.34 -6.07
N VAL A 572 -25.08 -21.33 -5.30
CA VAL A 572 -26.01 -20.43 -4.60
C VAL A 572 -26.89 -19.68 -5.60
N ARG A 573 -26.30 -19.14 -6.67
CA ARG A 573 -27.04 -18.49 -7.76
C ARG A 573 -28.12 -19.40 -8.37
N GLN A 574 -27.86 -20.70 -8.44
CA GLN A 574 -28.79 -21.72 -8.95
C GLN A 574 -29.78 -22.26 -7.90
N GLY A 575 -29.68 -21.86 -6.63
CA GLY A 575 -30.49 -22.41 -5.54
C GLY A 575 -30.08 -23.81 -5.06
N ARG A 576 -28.87 -24.28 -5.41
CA ARG A 576 -28.36 -25.63 -5.12
C ARG A 576 -27.53 -25.68 -3.83
N TYR A 577 -28.13 -25.30 -2.71
CA TYR A 577 -27.40 -25.03 -1.45
C TYR A 577 -26.71 -26.26 -0.84
N LYS A 578 -27.31 -27.45 -0.92
CA LYS A 578 -26.68 -28.69 -0.42
C LYS A 578 -25.37 -29.00 -1.14
N GLU A 579 -25.34 -28.78 -2.45
CA GLU A 579 -24.16 -29.00 -3.28
C GLU A 579 -23.11 -27.93 -3.01
N ALA A 580 -23.52 -26.66 -2.84
CA ALA A 580 -22.65 -25.57 -2.41
C ALA A 580 -21.96 -25.88 -1.06
N TYR A 581 -22.71 -26.40 -0.08
CA TYR A 581 -22.13 -26.78 1.21
C TYR A 581 -21.09 -27.89 1.06
N LYS A 582 -21.39 -28.95 0.29
CA LYS A 582 -20.45 -30.05 0.05
C LYS A 582 -19.19 -29.60 -0.68
N GLU A 583 -19.33 -28.67 -1.63
CA GLU A 583 -18.21 -28.09 -2.37
C GLU A 583 -17.25 -27.37 -1.41
N ILE A 584 -17.77 -26.59 -0.47
CA ILE A 584 -16.96 -25.94 0.56
C ILE A 584 -16.36 -26.97 1.54
N GLN A 585 -17.20 -27.89 2.05
CA GLN A 585 -16.83 -28.89 3.06
C GLN A 585 -15.65 -29.78 2.62
N ARG A 586 -15.51 -29.99 1.31
CA ARG A 586 -14.43 -30.78 0.73
C ARG A 586 -13.04 -30.22 1.07
N GLU A 587 -12.90 -28.91 1.03
CA GLU A 587 -11.65 -28.16 1.27
C GLU A 587 -11.58 -27.55 2.67
N ASN A 588 -12.73 -27.32 3.29
CA ASN A 588 -12.86 -26.73 4.61
C ASN A 588 -14.01 -27.37 5.40
N PRO A 589 -13.73 -28.25 6.38
CA PRO A 589 -14.77 -28.91 7.16
C PRO A 589 -15.50 -27.98 8.15
N LEU A 590 -14.99 -26.77 8.38
CA LEU A 590 -15.53 -25.77 9.32
C LEU A 590 -16.29 -24.67 8.56
N VAL A 591 -17.29 -25.08 7.78
CA VAL A 591 -18.07 -24.21 6.89
C VAL A 591 -18.82 -23.14 7.68
N LEU A 592 -19.50 -23.56 8.76
CA LEU A 592 -20.28 -22.71 9.64
C LEU A 592 -19.39 -21.70 10.37
N VAL A 593 -18.30 -22.18 10.96
CA VAL A 593 -17.34 -21.32 11.67
C VAL A 593 -16.74 -20.30 10.70
N CYS A 594 -16.25 -20.72 9.53
CA CYS A 594 -15.68 -19.79 8.55
C CYS A 594 -16.72 -18.86 7.91
N GLY A 595 -18.01 -19.18 7.97
CA GLY A 595 -19.08 -18.25 7.60
C GLY A 595 -19.27 -17.13 8.63
N ARG A 596 -18.83 -17.31 9.88
CA ARG A 596 -19.02 -16.36 10.98
C ARG A 596 -17.78 -15.54 11.29
N VAL A 597 -16.61 -16.18 11.34
CA VAL A 597 -15.40 -15.57 11.95
C VAL A 597 -14.19 -15.50 11.02
N CYS A 598 -14.34 -15.90 9.75
CA CYS A 598 -13.25 -15.77 8.77
C CYS A 598 -12.98 -14.29 8.46
N TYR A 599 -11.72 -13.93 8.28
CA TYR A 599 -11.28 -12.60 7.85
C TYR A 599 -11.24 -12.44 6.33
N ASN A 600 -12.13 -13.15 5.61
CA ASN A 600 -12.45 -12.91 4.21
C ASN A 600 -11.27 -12.58 3.27
N LEU A 601 -10.11 -13.25 3.44
CA LEU A 601 -8.87 -12.99 2.68
C LEU A 601 -9.04 -13.09 1.15
N CYS A 602 -10.09 -13.80 0.70
CA CYS A 602 -10.46 -13.96 -0.70
C CYS A 602 -11.21 -12.77 -1.30
N GLU A 603 -11.85 -11.91 -0.49
CA GLU A 603 -12.66 -10.79 -0.98
C GLU A 603 -11.83 -9.61 -1.48
N PRO A 604 -10.71 -9.22 -0.82
CA PRO A 604 -9.80 -8.22 -1.35
C PRO A 604 -9.22 -8.58 -2.71
N SER A 605 -9.04 -9.86 -3.03
CA SER A 605 -8.47 -10.33 -4.30
C SER A 605 -9.53 -10.52 -5.40
N CYS A 606 -10.81 -10.26 -5.12
CA CYS A 606 -11.88 -10.51 -6.08
C CYS A 606 -11.79 -9.57 -7.29
N ASN A 607 -11.76 -10.13 -8.52
CA ASN A 607 -11.75 -9.36 -9.77
C ASN A 607 -12.93 -8.38 -9.91
N ARG A 608 -14.05 -8.61 -9.22
CA ARG A 608 -15.19 -7.67 -9.21
C ARG A 608 -14.82 -6.28 -8.69
N ARG A 609 -13.76 -6.17 -7.87
CA ARG A 609 -13.26 -4.88 -7.34
C ARG A 609 -12.73 -3.94 -8.42
N SER A 610 -12.47 -4.41 -9.64
CA SER A 610 -12.16 -3.53 -10.77
C SER A 610 -13.38 -2.79 -11.31
N LEU A 611 -14.58 -3.16 -10.87
CA LEU A 611 -15.86 -2.63 -11.32
C LEU A 611 -16.61 -1.94 -10.17
N ASP A 612 -16.77 -2.61 -9.02
CA ASP A 612 -17.39 -2.04 -7.80
C ASP A 612 -16.81 -2.66 -6.50
N GLU A 613 -17.64 -3.11 -5.56
CA GLU A 613 -17.20 -3.79 -4.32
C GLU A 613 -16.96 -5.28 -4.57
N GLY A 614 -16.05 -5.90 -3.81
CA GLY A 614 -15.88 -7.36 -3.83
C GLY A 614 -17.18 -8.12 -3.51
N LEU A 615 -17.23 -9.40 -3.86
CA LEU A 615 -18.33 -10.28 -3.44
C LEU A 615 -18.32 -10.47 -1.91
N ALA A 616 -19.50 -10.56 -1.30
CA ALA A 616 -19.68 -10.93 0.12
C ALA A 616 -19.51 -12.46 0.33
N ILE A 617 -18.30 -12.95 0.09
CA ILE A 617 -17.96 -14.37 0.04
C ILE A 617 -18.19 -15.05 1.41
N ARG A 618 -17.85 -14.36 2.51
CA ARG A 618 -18.10 -14.85 3.89
C ARG A 618 -19.59 -14.96 4.17
N GLU A 619 -20.36 -13.95 3.79
CA GLU A 619 -21.80 -13.86 4.03
C GLU A 619 -22.58 -14.89 3.21
N LEU A 620 -22.14 -15.16 1.97
CA LEU A 620 -22.68 -16.27 1.18
C LEU A 620 -22.37 -17.63 1.82
N LYS A 621 -21.15 -17.81 2.35
CA LYS A 621 -20.79 -19.03 3.11
C LYS A 621 -21.66 -19.18 4.37
N ARG A 622 -21.88 -18.08 5.09
CA ARG A 622 -22.78 -18.02 6.25
C ARG A 622 -24.19 -18.46 5.88
N PHE A 623 -24.76 -17.89 4.82
CA PHE A 623 -26.09 -18.25 4.34
C PHE A 623 -26.20 -19.75 4.04
N ILE A 624 -25.23 -20.32 3.31
CA ILE A 624 -25.20 -21.76 2.99
C ILE A 624 -25.21 -22.60 4.28
N SER A 625 -24.36 -22.26 5.25
CA SER A 625 -24.29 -23.00 6.52
C SER A 625 -25.59 -22.93 7.34
N ASP A 626 -26.33 -21.83 7.26
CA ASP A 626 -27.58 -21.65 8.02
C ASP A 626 -28.80 -22.28 7.34
N ILE A 627 -28.82 -22.35 6.00
CA ILE A 627 -29.99 -22.83 5.24
C ILE A 627 -29.98 -24.36 5.07
N VAL A 628 -28.80 -24.97 4.89
CA VAL A 628 -28.70 -26.40 4.57
C VAL A 628 -29.27 -27.30 5.68
N PRO A 629 -28.96 -27.12 6.97
CA PRO A 629 -29.56 -27.92 8.03
C PRO A 629 -31.08 -27.80 8.11
N LYS A 630 -31.63 -26.62 7.78
CA LYS A 630 -33.08 -26.38 7.78
C LYS A 630 -33.79 -27.16 6.68
N ILE A 631 -33.13 -27.33 5.53
CA ILE A 631 -33.67 -28.07 4.38
C ILE A 631 -33.45 -29.58 4.53
N GLU A 632 -32.26 -30.00 5.00
CA GLU A 632 -31.83 -31.40 5.01
C GLU A 632 -32.06 -32.11 6.35
N GLY A 633 -32.41 -31.38 7.42
CA GLY A 633 -32.55 -31.93 8.77
C GLY A 633 -31.22 -32.17 9.49
N GLY A 634 -30.11 -31.62 8.98
CA GLY A 634 -28.76 -31.74 9.51
C GLY A 634 -27.70 -31.39 8.47
N TYR A 635 -26.43 -31.38 8.87
CA TYR A 635 -25.33 -31.16 7.94
C TYR A 635 -25.02 -32.42 7.11
N PRO A 636 -24.64 -32.28 5.83
CA PRO A 636 -24.14 -33.40 5.03
C PRO A 636 -22.94 -34.10 5.70
N ILE A 637 -23.09 -35.42 5.92
CA ILE A 637 -22.01 -36.28 6.41
C ILE A 637 -21.19 -36.80 5.21
N PRO A 638 -19.86 -36.58 5.17
CA PRO A 638 -19.01 -37.11 4.12
C PRO A 638 -18.95 -38.64 4.12
N LYS A 639 -18.71 -39.21 2.94
CA LYS A 639 -18.43 -40.65 2.81
C LYS A 639 -17.01 -40.96 3.27
N ILE A 640 -16.87 -41.97 4.11
CA ILE A 640 -15.59 -42.48 4.62
C ILE A 640 -15.09 -43.61 3.69
N LYS A 641 -13.77 -43.67 3.44
CA LYS A 641 -13.12 -44.81 2.76
C LYS A 641 -13.21 -46.08 3.62
N GLU A 642 -12.70 -47.20 3.14
CA GLU A 642 -12.69 -48.45 3.93
C GLU A 642 -11.97 -48.25 5.26
N ASP A 643 -12.55 -48.75 6.35
CA ASP A 643 -11.98 -48.61 7.69
C ASP A 643 -10.60 -49.27 7.76
N LYS A 644 -9.65 -48.51 8.28
CA LYS A 644 -8.28 -48.90 8.57
C LYS A 644 -8.15 -49.24 10.06
N ASN A 645 -7.16 -50.08 10.41
CA ASN A 645 -6.93 -50.49 11.80
C ASN A 645 -6.01 -49.52 12.55
N GLU A 646 -5.30 -48.66 11.82
CA GLU A 646 -4.35 -47.70 12.34
C GLU A 646 -5.07 -46.60 13.13
N GLN A 647 -4.60 -46.39 14.37
CA GLN A 647 -5.13 -45.38 15.28
C GLN A 647 -4.27 -44.12 15.29
N VAL A 648 -4.91 -42.96 15.23
CA VAL A 648 -4.26 -41.63 15.30
C VAL A 648 -4.84 -40.84 16.48
N ALA A 649 -3.96 -40.30 17.32
CA ALA A 649 -4.37 -39.39 18.39
C ALA A 649 -4.20 -37.94 17.93
N VAL A 650 -5.20 -37.11 18.15
CA VAL A 650 -5.16 -35.66 17.92
C VAL A 650 -5.28 -34.97 19.27
N ILE A 651 -4.30 -34.17 19.64
CA ILE A 651 -4.25 -33.47 20.93
C ILE A 651 -4.64 -32.02 20.69
N GLY A 652 -5.80 -31.62 21.20
CA GLY A 652 -6.44 -30.33 20.98
C GLY A 652 -7.57 -30.40 19.94
N SER A 653 -8.74 -29.87 20.30
CA SER A 653 -9.94 -29.81 19.45
C SER A 653 -10.16 -28.42 18.82
N GLY A 654 -9.09 -27.62 18.68
CA GLY A 654 -9.11 -26.37 17.93
C GLY A 654 -9.31 -26.57 16.41
N PRO A 655 -9.34 -25.48 15.62
CA PRO A 655 -9.65 -25.56 14.19
C PRO A 655 -8.72 -26.49 13.40
N ALA A 656 -7.41 -26.45 13.70
CA ALA A 656 -6.44 -27.33 13.06
C ALA A 656 -6.64 -28.80 13.45
N GLY A 657 -6.93 -29.10 14.73
CA GLY A 657 -7.18 -30.44 15.23
C GLY A 657 -8.45 -31.07 14.67
N LEU A 658 -9.57 -30.33 14.69
CA LEU A 658 -10.84 -30.75 14.09
C LEU A 658 -10.69 -31.03 12.59
N THR A 659 -9.95 -30.17 11.88
CA THR A 659 -9.70 -30.35 10.45
C THR A 659 -8.88 -31.59 10.16
N ALA A 660 -7.79 -31.82 10.90
CA ALA A 660 -6.98 -33.02 10.70
C ALA A 660 -7.80 -34.30 10.99
N ALA A 661 -8.58 -34.29 12.07
CA ALA A 661 -9.45 -35.41 12.44
C ALA A 661 -10.48 -35.72 11.34
N PHE A 662 -11.08 -34.68 10.74
CA PHE A 662 -12.01 -34.82 9.62
C PHE A 662 -11.41 -35.59 8.45
N TYR A 663 -10.24 -35.15 7.97
CA TYR A 663 -9.59 -35.74 6.79
C TYR A 663 -9.03 -37.14 7.07
N LEU A 664 -8.40 -37.35 8.24
CA LEU A 664 -7.90 -38.66 8.63
C LEU A 664 -9.04 -39.67 8.77
N ARG A 665 -10.16 -39.27 9.39
CA ARG A 665 -11.33 -40.14 9.50
C ARG A 665 -11.91 -40.46 8.12
N LYS A 666 -12.00 -39.47 7.23
CA LYS A 666 -12.46 -39.67 5.83
C LYS A 666 -11.60 -40.68 5.06
N GLN A 667 -10.30 -40.76 5.36
CA GLN A 667 -9.37 -41.76 4.80
C GLN A 667 -9.48 -43.16 5.44
N GLY A 668 -10.36 -43.34 6.43
CA GLY A 668 -10.64 -44.62 7.08
C GLY A 668 -9.89 -44.85 8.38
N TYR A 669 -8.99 -43.96 8.80
CA TYR A 669 -8.25 -44.10 10.06
C TYR A 669 -9.19 -44.03 11.27
N GLN A 670 -8.81 -44.70 12.37
CA GLN A 670 -9.48 -44.56 13.67
C GLN A 670 -8.88 -43.36 14.39
N VAL A 671 -9.67 -42.31 14.61
CA VAL A 671 -9.18 -41.05 15.15
C VAL A 671 -9.79 -40.81 16.52
N LYS A 672 -8.94 -40.46 17.50
CA LYS A 672 -9.38 -39.99 18.81
C LYS A 672 -8.83 -38.60 19.09
N ILE A 673 -9.71 -37.67 19.46
CA ILE A 673 -9.35 -36.32 19.90
C ILE A 673 -9.28 -36.29 21.44
N PHE A 674 -8.18 -35.76 21.97
CA PHE A 674 -8.02 -35.46 23.39
C PHE A 674 -8.09 -33.95 23.58
N GLU A 675 -9.04 -33.48 24.39
CA GLU A 675 -9.29 -32.07 24.65
C GLU A 675 -9.12 -31.79 26.15
N SER A 676 -8.38 -30.74 26.50
CA SER A 676 -8.12 -30.38 27.90
C SER A 676 -9.30 -29.65 28.54
N ASN A 677 -10.15 -29.01 27.74
CA ASN A 677 -11.36 -28.32 28.20
C ASN A 677 -12.54 -29.28 28.38
N SER A 678 -13.59 -28.79 29.04
CA SER A 678 -14.87 -29.50 29.23
C SER A 678 -15.77 -29.47 28.00
N VAL A 679 -15.38 -28.74 26.95
CA VAL A 679 -16.10 -28.59 25.68
C VAL A 679 -15.14 -28.74 24.51
N LEU A 680 -15.65 -29.20 23.36
CA LEU A 680 -14.89 -29.29 22.12
C LEU A 680 -14.87 -27.96 21.37
N GLY A 681 -13.85 -27.75 20.54
CA GLY A 681 -13.67 -26.54 19.72
C GLY A 681 -12.43 -25.73 20.07
N GLY A 682 -11.72 -26.06 21.17
CA GLY A 682 -10.57 -25.30 21.65
C GLY A 682 -10.87 -23.80 21.74
N LEU A 683 -9.98 -22.95 21.20
CA LEU A 683 -10.19 -21.49 21.16
C LEU A 683 -11.45 -21.05 20.39
N LEU A 684 -12.01 -21.85 19.49
CA LEU A 684 -13.30 -21.51 18.86
C LEU A 684 -14.43 -21.47 19.90
N ALA A 685 -14.42 -22.42 20.83
CA ALA A 685 -15.44 -22.52 21.87
C ALA A 685 -15.17 -21.54 23.02
N VAL A 686 -13.92 -21.41 23.45
CA VAL A 686 -13.59 -20.65 24.67
C VAL A 686 -13.08 -19.24 24.41
N GLY A 687 -12.54 -18.96 23.23
CA GLY A 687 -11.90 -17.68 22.89
C GLY A 687 -12.75 -16.74 22.04
N ILE A 688 -13.76 -17.24 21.32
CA ILE A 688 -14.64 -16.42 20.48
C ILE A 688 -15.95 -16.12 21.24
N PRO A 689 -16.44 -14.87 21.26
CA PRO A 689 -17.68 -14.53 21.95
C PRO A 689 -18.93 -15.19 21.35
N GLU A 690 -19.89 -15.54 22.22
CA GLU A 690 -21.20 -16.14 21.87
C GLU A 690 -21.98 -15.34 20.81
N PHE A 691 -21.87 -14.01 20.82
CA PHE A 691 -22.57 -13.15 19.86
C PHE A 691 -21.94 -13.15 18.44
N ARG A 692 -20.75 -13.74 18.27
CA ARG A 692 -20.06 -13.94 16.97
C ARG A 692 -20.12 -15.40 16.53
N LEU A 693 -19.86 -16.33 17.45
CA LEU A 693 -19.93 -17.77 17.22
C LEU A 693 -20.72 -18.45 18.34
N PRO A 694 -22.04 -18.65 18.15
CA PRO A 694 -22.87 -19.32 19.16
C PRO A 694 -22.43 -20.75 19.43
N GLN A 695 -22.32 -21.14 20.71
CA GLN A 695 -21.85 -22.47 21.10
C GLN A 695 -22.76 -23.60 20.60
N ASP A 696 -24.08 -23.39 20.58
CA ASP A 696 -25.03 -24.38 20.05
C ASP A 696 -24.73 -24.69 18.57
N LYS A 697 -24.42 -23.66 17.79
CA LYS A 697 -24.06 -23.79 16.37
C LYS A 697 -22.71 -24.43 16.14
N LEU A 698 -21.71 -24.09 16.95
CA LEU A 698 -20.41 -24.76 16.91
C LEU A 698 -20.56 -26.27 17.18
N ASN A 699 -21.34 -26.63 18.20
CA ASN A 699 -21.60 -28.02 18.56
C ASN A 699 -22.35 -28.78 17.45
N GLU A 700 -23.28 -28.15 16.74
CA GLU A 700 -23.95 -28.75 15.57
C GLU A 700 -22.93 -29.11 14.45
N GLU A 701 -21.94 -28.26 14.18
CA GLU A 701 -20.89 -28.55 13.18
C GLU A 701 -19.92 -29.64 13.67
N ILE A 702 -19.48 -29.59 14.94
CA ILE A 702 -18.60 -30.62 15.53
C ILE A 702 -19.28 -32.00 15.55
N THR A 703 -20.61 -32.05 15.68
CA THR A 703 -21.38 -33.31 15.66
C THR A 703 -21.20 -34.08 14.34
N VAL A 704 -20.83 -33.42 13.23
CA VAL A 704 -20.48 -34.10 11.97
C VAL A 704 -19.31 -35.07 12.19
N LEU A 705 -18.28 -34.67 12.94
CA LEU A 705 -17.09 -35.50 13.21
C LEU A 705 -17.42 -36.72 14.06
N THR A 706 -18.17 -36.54 15.14
CA THR A 706 -18.57 -37.66 16.01
C THR A 706 -19.50 -38.62 15.28
N THR A 707 -20.37 -38.11 14.40
CA THR A 707 -21.22 -38.93 13.52
C THR A 707 -20.40 -39.73 12.50
N MET A 708 -19.25 -39.20 12.05
CA MET A 708 -18.29 -39.94 11.22
C MET A 708 -17.56 -41.04 12.00
N GLY A 709 -17.66 -41.09 13.32
CA GLY A 709 -16.98 -42.07 14.17
C GLY A 709 -15.61 -41.61 14.68
N VAL A 710 -15.41 -40.29 14.82
CA VAL A 710 -14.27 -39.75 15.58
C VAL A 710 -14.59 -39.86 17.06
N ASP A 711 -13.71 -40.55 17.80
CA ASP A 711 -13.80 -40.65 19.26
C ASP A 711 -13.28 -39.37 19.91
N VAL A 712 -13.88 -38.96 21.03
CA VAL A 712 -13.50 -37.74 21.75
C VAL A 712 -13.37 -38.03 23.24
N GLU A 713 -12.35 -37.43 23.86
CA GLU A 713 -12.13 -37.46 25.30
C GLU A 713 -11.85 -36.03 25.76
N ILE A 714 -12.76 -35.47 26.56
CA ILE A 714 -12.66 -34.13 27.14
C ILE A 714 -12.03 -34.20 28.53
N GLU A 715 -11.61 -33.05 29.06
CA GLU A 715 -10.92 -32.93 30.36
C GLU A 715 -9.68 -33.84 30.48
N SER A 716 -9.00 -34.08 29.34
CA SER A 716 -7.85 -34.97 29.23
C SER A 716 -6.64 -34.19 28.70
N GLU A 717 -5.71 -33.85 29.60
CA GLU A 717 -4.59 -32.96 29.33
C GLU A 717 -3.25 -33.73 29.21
N LEU A 718 -2.59 -33.58 28.06
CA LEU A 718 -1.27 -34.17 27.80
C LEU A 718 -0.21 -33.51 28.70
N GLY A 719 0.52 -34.33 29.45
CA GLY A 719 1.51 -33.90 30.45
C GLY A 719 1.00 -33.95 31.89
N ARG A 720 -0.33 -33.87 32.10
CA ARG A 720 -0.98 -34.01 33.42
C ARG A 720 -1.62 -35.38 33.59
N ASP A 721 -2.52 -35.75 32.67
CA ASP A 721 -3.38 -36.92 32.81
C ASP A 721 -2.82 -38.14 32.06
N PHE A 722 -2.11 -37.91 30.95
CA PHE A 722 -1.37 -38.91 30.17
C PHE A 722 -0.12 -38.31 29.53
N ASN A 723 0.79 -39.13 29.01
CA ASN A 723 1.99 -38.69 28.29
C ASN A 723 2.17 -39.44 26.95
N PHE A 724 3.19 -39.06 26.18
CA PHE A 724 3.50 -39.69 24.90
C PHE A 724 3.80 -41.20 24.98
N ASP A 725 4.43 -41.66 26.07
CA ASP A 725 4.71 -43.09 26.27
C ASP A 725 3.43 -43.90 26.45
N ASP A 726 2.42 -43.31 27.11
CA ASP A 726 1.10 -43.93 27.28
C ASP A 726 0.38 -44.05 25.93
N LEU A 727 0.41 -43.01 25.09
CA LEU A 727 -0.15 -43.08 23.74
C LEU A 727 0.53 -44.16 22.90
N LYS A 728 1.86 -44.25 22.98
CA LYS A 728 2.61 -45.30 22.27
C LYS A 728 2.24 -46.71 22.74
N LYS A 729 2.05 -46.92 24.05
CA LYS A 729 1.60 -48.20 24.63
C LYS A 729 0.17 -48.56 24.23
N GLN A 730 -0.70 -47.56 24.10
CA GLN A 730 -2.09 -47.74 23.65
C GLN A 730 -2.19 -48.12 22.16
N GLY A 731 -1.11 -47.99 21.39
CA GLY A 731 -1.04 -48.48 20.01
C GLY A 731 -1.22 -47.43 18.93
N TYR A 732 -1.30 -46.15 19.30
CA TYR A 732 -1.36 -45.03 18.35
C TYR A 732 -0.14 -45.04 17.43
N LYS A 733 -0.39 -44.98 16.12
CA LYS A 733 0.63 -45.03 15.07
C LYS A 733 1.18 -43.66 14.70
N ALA A 734 0.37 -42.62 14.88
CA ALA A 734 0.75 -41.23 14.75
C ALA A 734 0.04 -40.40 15.82
N VAL A 735 0.67 -39.31 16.23
CA VAL A 735 0.11 -38.30 17.14
C VAL A 735 0.22 -36.94 16.50
N TYR A 736 -0.86 -36.17 16.51
CA TYR A 736 -0.88 -34.79 16.08
C TYR A 736 -1.04 -33.85 17.28
N LEU A 737 -0.10 -32.92 17.44
CA LEU A 737 -0.13 -31.84 18.42
C LEU A 737 -0.75 -30.58 17.80
N ALA A 738 -1.99 -30.29 18.18
CA ALA A 738 -2.76 -29.10 17.81
C ALA A 738 -3.09 -28.26 19.06
N LEU A 739 -2.06 -27.99 19.88
CA LEU A 739 -2.18 -27.48 21.24
C LEU A 739 -2.58 -26.01 21.35
N GLY A 740 -2.48 -25.23 20.26
CA GLY A 740 -2.70 -23.78 20.30
C GLY A 740 -1.67 -23.02 21.14
N THR A 741 -1.92 -21.71 21.34
CA THR A 741 -1.15 -20.82 22.22
C THR A 741 -2.06 -20.31 23.34
N HIS A 742 -2.07 -21.00 24.48
CA HIS A 742 -3.03 -20.74 25.55
C HIS A 742 -2.50 -19.87 26.69
N ASN A 743 -1.18 -19.64 26.75
CA ASN A 743 -0.57 -18.83 27.81
C ASN A 743 -0.32 -17.44 27.29
N ASP A 744 -0.95 -16.46 27.92
CA ASP A 744 -0.73 -15.07 27.59
C ASP A 744 0.62 -14.56 28.13
N LEU A 745 1.13 -13.48 27.53
CA LEU A 745 2.36 -12.82 27.96
C LEU A 745 2.11 -11.79 29.07
N ASP A 746 3.05 -11.66 30.00
CA ASP A 746 3.08 -10.59 31.01
C ASP A 746 3.77 -9.33 30.44
N ILE A 747 3.30 -8.13 30.82
CA ILE A 747 3.88 -6.87 30.31
C ILE A 747 5.07 -6.41 31.17
N GLY A 748 5.17 -6.91 32.40
CA GLY A 748 6.24 -6.64 33.36
C GLY A 748 6.14 -5.28 34.05
N ILE A 749 4.93 -4.76 34.26
CA ILE A 749 4.68 -3.50 34.98
C ILE A 749 4.31 -3.73 36.46
N GLU A 750 4.56 -2.73 37.31
CA GLU A 750 4.16 -2.80 38.71
C GLU A 750 2.63 -2.85 38.85
N GLY A 751 2.11 -3.73 39.72
CA GLY A 751 0.68 -3.87 40.03
C GLY A 751 -0.06 -4.99 39.27
N GLU A 752 0.63 -5.81 38.45
CA GLU A 752 0.01 -6.93 37.73
C GLU A 752 -0.61 -8.02 38.62
N GLU A 753 -0.15 -8.14 39.86
CA GLU A 753 -0.62 -9.13 40.84
C GLU A 753 -1.87 -8.69 41.62
N LEU A 754 -2.41 -7.50 41.32
CA LEU A 754 -3.56 -6.93 42.02
C LEU A 754 -4.87 -7.68 41.69
N ASP A 755 -5.78 -7.75 42.67
CA ASP A 755 -7.14 -8.25 42.45
C ASP A 755 -7.90 -7.29 41.52
N GLY A 756 -8.38 -7.79 40.39
CA GLY A 756 -8.93 -6.98 39.30
C GLY A 756 -8.08 -6.95 38.02
N VAL A 757 -6.89 -7.56 38.02
CA VAL A 757 -6.10 -7.81 36.80
C VAL A 757 -6.45 -9.19 36.24
N TYR A 758 -6.78 -9.25 34.96
CA TYR A 758 -7.12 -10.49 34.26
C TYR A 758 -6.32 -10.65 32.99
N ASN A 759 -6.16 -11.90 32.57
CA ASN A 759 -5.67 -12.19 31.23
C ASN A 759 -6.80 -12.43 30.23
N ALA A 760 -6.65 -11.96 29.00
CA ALA A 760 -7.72 -11.92 28.01
C ALA A 760 -8.27 -13.30 27.65
N ILE A 761 -7.41 -14.29 27.39
CA ILE A 761 -7.88 -15.63 26.97
C ILE A 761 -8.51 -16.37 28.14
N GLU A 762 -7.93 -16.27 29.33
CA GLU A 762 -8.52 -16.84 30.54
C GLU A 762 -9.88 -16.20 30.85
N LEU A 763 -9.99 -14.87 30.68
CA LEU A 763 -11.22 -14.12 30.90
C LEU A 763 -12.31 -14.53 29.90
N LEU A 764 -11.99 -14.58 28.60
CA LEU A 764 -12.92 -15.03 27.56
C LEU A 764 -13.38 -16.47 27.82
N LYS A 765 -12.46 -17.35 28.21
CA LYS A 765 -12.79 -18.72 28.60
C LYS A 765 -13.76 -18.78 29.76
N LYS A 766 -13.55 -17.98 30.82
CA LYS A 766 -14.47 -17.90 31.96
C LYS A 766 -15.85 -17.40 31.53
N ILE A 767 -15.90 -16.35 30.72
CA ILE A 767 -17.15 -15.77 30.21
C ILE A 767 -17.93 -16.80 29.39
N ASN A 768 -17.29 -17.45 28.42
CA ASN A 768 -17.93 -18.43 27.53
C ASN A 768 -18.33 -19.73 28.25
N LEU A 769 -17.64 -20.10 29.34
CA LEU A 769 -18.01 -21.23 30.18
C LEU A 769 -18.99 -20.85 31.32
N GLU A 770 -19.56 -19.64 31.27
CA GLU A 770 -20.49 -19.08 32.27
C GLU A 770 -19.93 -19.09 33.71
N GLN A 771 -18.61 -18.98 33.85
CA GLN A 771 -17.93 -18.88 35.13
C GLN A 771 -17.97 -17.41 35.58
N GLY A 772 -18.91 -17.11 36.48
CA GLY A 772 -19.33 -15.75 36.85
C GLY A 772 -18.20 -14.78 37.18
N ILE A 773 -18.09 -13.73 36.37
CA ILE A 773 -17.28 -12.53 36.61
C ILE A 773 -18.23 -11.35 36.60
N ASP A 774 -18.16 -10.52 37.63
CA ASP A 774 -19.00 -9.33 37.75
C ASP A 774 -18.31 -8.13 37.11
N MET A 775 -18.89 -7.63 36.02
CA MET A 775 -18.46 -6.41 35.33
C MET A 775 -19.51 -5.30 35.45
N GLU A 776 -20.61 -5.53 36.16
CA GLU A 776 -21.73 -4.59 36.22
C GLU A 776 -21.32 -3.32 36.99
N GLY A 777 -21.50 -2.15 36.36
CA GLY A 777 -21.14 -0.86 36.93
C GLY A 777 -19.63 -0.63 37.10
N LYS A 778 -18.79 -1.42 36.41
CA LYS A 778 -17.32 -1.32 36.48
C LYS A 778 -16.74 -0.53 35.32
N LYS A 779 -15.61 0.13 35.56
CA LYS A 779 -14.77 0.75 34.54
C LYS A 779 -13.61 -0.17 34.18
N ILE A 780 -13.46 -0.48 32.90
CA ILE A 780 -12.55 -1.54 32.43
C ILE A 780 -11.53 -0.95 31.45
N ALA A 781 -10.25 -1.26 31.64
CA ALA A 781 -9.20 -1.03 30.66
C ALA A 781 -8.72 -2.36 30.06
N VAL A 782 -8.72 -2.48 28.75
CA VAL A 782 -8.17 -3.62 28.00
C VAL A 782 -6.90 -3.17 27.31
N VAL A 783 -5.75 -3.70 27.72
CA VAL A 783 -4.43 -3.37 27.19
C VAL A 783 -4.12 -4.28 26.01
N GLY A 784 -4.15 -3.75 24.79
CA GLY A 784 -3.86 -4.48 23.56
C GLY A 784 -4.74 -4.05 22.39
N GLY A 785 -4.30 -4.38 21.17
CA GLY A 785 -5.02 -4.02 19.93
C GLY A 785 -5.42 -5.20 19.05
N GLY A 786 -5.25 -6.44 19.53
CA GLY A 786 -5.60 -7.65 18.79
C GLY A 786 -7.07 -8.06 18.94
N ASN A 787 -7.49 -9.09 18.21
CA ASN A 787 -8.89 -9.56 18.24
C ASN A 787 -9.36 -9.96 19.64
N ALA A 788 -8.51 -10.60 20.45
CA ALA A 788 -8.86 -10.93 21.83
C ALA A 788 -9.17 -9.68 22.68
N ALA A 789 -8.46 -8.57 22.46
CA ALA A 789 -8.73 -7.31 23.16
C ALA A 789 -10.11 -6.75 22.79
N ILE A 790 -10.44 -6.78 21.49
CA ILE A 790 -11.74 -6.34 20.98
C ILE A 790 -12.87 -7.23 21.49
N ASP A 791 -12.68 -8.55 21.47
CA ASP A 791 -13.65 -9.52 21.96
C ASP A 791 -13.91 -9.36 23.46
N VAL A 792 -12.87 -9.13 24.27
CA VAL A 792 -13.02 -8.79 25.71
C VAL A 792 -13.80 -7.51 25.87
N ALA A 793 -13.41 -6.43 25.18
CA ALA A 793 -14.06 -5.12 25.33
C ALA A 793 -15.56 -5.17 24.99
N ARG A 794 -15.92 -5.88 23.93
CA ARG A 794 -17.32 -6.04 23.50
C ARG A 794 -18.14 -6.95 24.42
N ASN A 795 -17.52 -7.95 25.04
CA ASN A 795 -18.16 -8.73 26.10
C ASN A 795 -18.40 -7.88 27.36
N ALA A 796 -17.42 -7.08 27.77
CA ALA A 796 -17.53 -6.16 28.90
C ALA A 796 -18.72 -5.21 28.77
N VAL A 797 -18.93 -4.62 27.58
CA VAL A 797 -20.11 -3.78 27.31
C VAL A 797 -21.42 -4.53 27.55
N ARG A 798 -21.50 -5.81 27.13
CA ARG A 798 -22.70 -6.66 27.29
C ARG A 798 -22.94 -7.11 28.72
N MET A 799 -21.88 -7.19 29.52
CA MET A 799 -21.94 -7.55 30.93
C MET A 799 -22.28 -6.35 31.84
N GLY A 800 -22.54 -5.17 31.26
CA GLY A 800 -23.03 -4.02 32.01
C GLY A 800 -21.93 -3.11 32.57
N ALA A 801 -20.72 -3.15 32.00
CA ALA A 801 -19.68 -2.19 32.33
C ALA A 801 -20.14 -0.75 32.05
N ASP A 802 -19.85 0.17 32.97
CA ASP A 802 -20.18 1.59 32.84
C ASP A 802 -19.29 2.28 31.80
N GLU A 803 -18.02 1.83 31.71
CA GLU A 803 -17.02 2.36 30.80
C GLU A 803 -16.06 1.25 30.36
N VAL A 804 -15.78 1.17 29.06
CA VAL A 804 -14.82 0.21 28.50
C VAL A 804 -13.82 0.95 27.65
N ASN A 805 -12.54 0.83 28.01
CA ASN A 805 -11.41 1.52 27.42
C ASN A 805 -10.46 0.50 26.81
N ILE A 806 -10.11 0.66 25.54
CA ILE A 806 -8.98 -0.04 24.93
C ILE A 806 -7.76 0.87 25.01
N VAL A 807 -6.65 0.36 25.52
CA VAL A 807 -5.37 1.07 25.60
C VAL A 807 -4.42 0.42 24.60
N TYR A 808 -4.03 1.17 23.57
CA TYR A 808 -3.16 0.69 22.51
C TYR A 808 -2.02 1.67 22.23
N ARG A 809 -0.79 1.15 22.20
CA ARG A 809 0.44 1.95 22.09
C ARG A 809 0.73 2.55 20.71
N ARG A 810 -0.16 2.38 19.74
CA ARG A 810 0.01 2.79 18.33
C ARG A 810 -1.28 3.40 17.78
N ARG A 811 -1.28 3.87 16.53
CA ARG A 811 -2.48 4.38 15.84
C ARG A 811 -3.53 3.28 15.69
N GLU A 812 -4.79 3.69 15.59
CA GLU A 812 -5.94 2.78 15.40
C GLU A 812 -5.76 1.93 14.13
N GLU A 813 -5.29 2.54 13.04
CA GLU A 813 -5.06 1.89 11.75
C GLU A 813 -4.00 0.78 11.81
N GLU A 814 -3.12 0.80 12.83
CA GLU A 814 -2.11 -0.22 13.06
C GLU A 814 -2.57 -1.34 14.00
N MET A 815 -3.84 -1.33 14.43
CA MET A 815 -4.38 -2.39 15.30
C MET A 815 -4.35 -3.74 14.57
N PRO A 816 -3.81 -4.81 15.19
CA PRO A 816 -3.84 -6.15 14.60
C PRO A 816 -5.25 -6.76 14.47
N ALA A 817 -6.24 -6.23 15.19
CA ALA A 817 -7.62 -6.68 15.11
C ALA A 817 -8.22 -6.45 13.72
N HIS A 818 -9.21 -7.27 13.36
CA HIS A 818 -9.94 -7.10 12.11
C HIS A 818 -10.70 -5.77 12.10
N GLY A 819 -10.52 -4.95 11.06
CA GLY A 819 -11.06 -3.58 11.01
C GLY A 819 -12.57 -3.50 11.24
N GLU A 820 -13.36 -4.44 10.69
CA GLU A 820 -14.81 -4.50 10.95
C GLU A 820 -15.14 -4.65 12.45
N GLU A 821 -14.32 -5.39 13.20
CA GLU A 821 -14.55 -5.63 14.63
C GLU A 821 -14.17 -4.41 15.48
N VAL A 822 -13.14 -3.66 15.07
CA VAL A 822 -12.75 -2.37 15.69
C VAL A 822 -13.87 -1.34 15.51
N GLU A 823 -14.41 -1.23 14.30
CA GLU A 823 -15.54 -0.33 14.01
C GLU A 823 -16.80 -0.74 14.77
N GLU A 824 -17.08 -2.04 14.89
CA GLU A 824 -18.20 -2.53 15.66
C GLU A 824 -18.04 -2.28 17.18
N ALA A 825 -16.81 -2.35 17.71
CA ALA A 825 -16.52 -1.98 19.09
C ALA A 825 -16.77 -0.47 19.35
N LYS A 826 -16.33 0.39 18.43
CA LYS A 826 -16.61 1.85 18.49
C LYS A 826 -18.10 2.15 18.40
N TYR A 827 -18.81 1.46 17.50
CA TYR A 827 -20.28 1.57 17.40
C TYR A 827 -20.99 1.15 18.71
N GLU A 828 -20.39 0.23 19.46
CA GLU A 828 -20.82 -0.20 20.80
C GLU A 828 -20.33 0.69 21.94
N LYS A 829 -19.68 1.82 21.62
CA LYS A 829 -19.15 2.83 22.55
C LYS A 829 -17.98 2.37 23.40
N VAL A 830 -17.13 1.49 22.87
CA VAL A 830 -15.80 1.25 23.44
C VAL A 830 -14.92 2.47 23.14
N ASN A 831 -14.29 3.02 24.18
CA ASN A 831 -13.37 4.15 24.06
C ASN A 831 -11.99 3.64 23.60
N MET A 832 -11.45 4.23 22.53
CA MET A 832 -10.12 3.89 22.01
C MET A 832 -9.08 4.91 22.51
N HIS A 833 -8.18 4.49 23.38
CA HIS A 833 -7.00 5.25 23.81
C HIS A 833 -5.80 4.75 23.03
N THR A 834 -5.61 5.29 21.83
CA THR A 834 -4.49 4.96 20.93
C THR A 834 -3.29 5.87 21.19
N GLN A 835 -2.10 5.43 20.78
CA GLN A 835 -0.83 6.09 21.12
C GLN A 835 -0.67 6.29 22.64
N VAL A 836 -1.11 5.29 23.41
CA VAL A 836 -1.02 5.29 24.88
C VAL A 836 -0.42 3.96 25.33
N ASN A 837 0.56 4.00 26.22
CA ASN A 837 1.19 2.80 26.78
C ASN A 837 1.02 2.76 28.31
N PRO A 838 0.63 1.62 28.90
CA PRO A 838 0.55 1.49 30.34
C PRO A 838 1.95 1.47 30.97
N VAL A 839 2.05 2.04 32.18
CA VAL A 839 3.30 2.16 32.95
C VAL A 839 3.19 1.45 34.29
N ARG A 840 2.06 1.56 34.98
CA ARG A 840 1.80 0.96 36.30
C ARG A 840 0.30 0.79 36.53
N ILE A 841 -0.07 -0.23 37.29
CA ILE A 841 -1.43 -0.42 37.79
C ILE A 841 -1.48 0.02 39.25
N ASP A 842 -2.31 1.02 39.55
CA ASP A 842 -2.48 1.54 40.91
C ASP A 842 -3.54 0.73 41.65
N GLY A 843 -3.25 0.41 42.92
CA GLY A 843 -4.17 -0.33 43.76
C GLY A 843 -4.32 0.22 45.18
N GLU A 844 -5.54 0.13 45.70
CA GLU A 844 -5.87 0.38 47.11
C GLU A 844 -6.44 -0.91 47.73
N ASP A 845 -6.00 -1.25 48.95
CA ASP A 845 -6.39 -2.48 49.66
C ASP A 845 -6.20 -3.78 48.84
N GLY A 846 -5.22 -3.78 47.93
CA GLY A 846 -4.90 -4.92 47.06
C GLY A 846 -5.80 -5.06 45.83
N LYS A 847 -6.66 -4.08 45.56
CA LYS A 847 -7.54 -4.02 44.38
C LYS A 847 -7.16 -2.91 43.44
N VAL A 848 -7.39 -3.12 42.15
CA VAL A 848 -7.18 -2.09 41.11
C VAL A 848 -8.08 -0.88 41.35
N VAL A 849 -7.50 0.32 41.30
CA VAL A 849 -8.22 1.61 41.32
C VAL A 849 -7.84 2.52 40.15
N GLY A 850 -6.80 2.18 39.38
CA GLY A 850 -6.41 2.96 38.22
C GLY A 850 -5.30 2.33 37.40
N LEU A 851 -5.13 2.84 36.17
CA LEU A 851 -4.07 2.47 35.25
C LEU A 851 -3.29 3.73 34.84
N GLU A 852 -2.04 3.82 35.30
CA GLU A 852 -1.13 4.88 34.91
C GLU A 852 -0.64 4.61 33.48
N CYS A 853 -0.81 5.59 32.61
CA CYS A 853 -0.43 5.53 31.21
C CYS A 853 0.47 6.70 30.83
N VAL A 854 1.22 6.55 29.75
CA VAL A 854 2.05 7.59 29.13
C VAL A 854 1.65 7.76 27.67
N GLN A 855 1.70 8.99 27.16
CA GLN A 855 1.49 9.24 25.74
C GLN A 855 2.69 8.74 24.94
N ILE A 856 2.40 8.23 23.75
CA ILE A 856 3.37 7.70 22.81
C ILE A 856 3.46 8.61 21.60
N GLU A 857 4.68 8.92 21.18
CA GLU A 857 4.98 9.42 19.85
C GLU A 857 5.55 8.33 18.95
N GLU A 858 5.49 8.60 17.66
CA GLU A 858 5.89 7.68 16.63
C GLU A 858 7.39 7.75 16.35
N GLY A 859 8.09 6.67 16.67
CA GLY A 859 9.48 6.49 16.30
C GLY A 859 9.67 5.91 14.90
N ASP A 860 10.88 5.38 14.69
CA ASP A 860 11.26 4.67 13.46
C ASP A 860 10.45 3.39 13.24
N PHE A 861 10.34 2.97 11.98
CA PHE A 861 9.75 1.69 11.60
C PHE A 861 10.61 0.51 12.10
N ASP A 862 9.97 -0.57 12.55
CA ASP A 862 10.63 -1.85 12.79
C ASP A 862 10.67 -2.71 11.51
N GLN A 863 11.27 -3.90 11.57
CA GLN A 863 11.39 -4.80 10.42
C GLN A 863 10.04 -5.32 9.90
N SER A 864 8.98 -5.24 10.70
CA SER A 864 7.62 -5.59 10.26
C SER A 864 6.90 -4.43 9.56
N GLY A 865 7.56 -3.28 9.46
CA GLY A 865 7.00 -2.05 8.90
C GLY A 865 6.04 -1.33 9.83
N ARG A 866 6.09 -1.60 11.14
CA ARG A 866 5.30 -0.88 12.16
C ARG A 866 6.15 0.16 12.86
N ARG A 867 5.57 1.30 13.25
CA ARG A 867 6.35 2.29 13.99
C ARG A 867 6.68 1.80 15.41
N ARG A 868 7.87 2.14 15.89
CA ARG A 868 8.30 1.87 17.26
C ARG A 868 7.66 2.92 18.17
N PRO A 869 6.89 2.50 19.20
CA PRO A 869 6.32 3.44 20.16
C PRO A 869 7.45 4.06 21.01
N GLN A 870 7.48 5.38 21.13
CA GLN A 870 8.39 6.12 22.01
C GLN A 870 7.59 6.91 23.04
N ALA A 871 7.92 6.76 24.33
CA ALA A 871 7.20 7.46 25.38
C ALA A 871 7.57 8.94 25.43
N ILE A 872 6.56 9.81 25.47
CA ILE A 872 6.75 11.26 25.64
C ILE A 872 7.01 11.52 27.12
N GLU A 873 8.23 11.95 27.47
CA GLU A 873 8.59 12.24 28.86
C GLU A 873 7.66 13.30 29.49
N GLY A 874 7.15 13.02 30.70
CA GLY A 874 6.29 13.94 31.46
C GLY A 874 4.82 13.97 31.00
N SER A 875 4.41 13.09 30.10
CA SER A 875 3.02 12.99 29.61
C SER A 875 2.14 11.99 30.37
N ASN A 876 2.58 11.53 31.55
CA ASN A 876 1.86 10.53 32.35
C ASN A 876 0.47 11.04 32.77
N PHE A 877 -0.53 10.16 32.69
CA PHE A 877 -1.89 10.41 33.17
C PHE A 877 -2.50 9.13 33.73
N MET A 878 -3.57 9.27 34.51
CA MET A 878 -4.26 8.16 35.18
C MET A 878 -5.62 7.90 34.52
N LEU A 879 -5.88 6.64 34.18
CA LEU A 879 -7.23 6.17 33.87
C LEU A 879 -7.85 5.58 35.14
N ASP A 880 -8.99 6.11 35.55
CA ASP A 880 -9.76 5.61 36.70
C ASP A 880 -10.52 4.34 36.28
N VAL A 881 -10.03 3.17 36.71
CA VAL A 881 -10.55 1.86 36.31
C VAL A 881 -10.57 0.88 37.48
N ASP A 882 -11.56 -0.01 37.49
CA ASP A 882 -11.72 -1.08 38.48
C ASP A 882 -11.07 -2.40 38.03
N ILE A 883 -10.92 -2.59 36.71
CA ILE A 883 -10.46 -3.84 36.09
C ILE A 883 -9.48 -3.52 34.98
N VAL A 884 -8.36 -4.24 34.95
CA VAL A 884 -7.38 -4.21 33.85
C VAL A 884 -7.30 -5.59 33.21
N VAL A 885 -7.43 -5.66 31.89
CA VAL A 885 -7.30 -6.90 31.13
C VAL A 885 -6.09 -6.83 30.21
N MET A 886 -5.16 -7.76 30.36
CA MET A 886 -3.96 -7.87 29.54
C MET A 886 -4.23 -8.71 28.29
N ALA A 887 -3.94 -8.16 27.10
CA ALA A 887 -4.18 -8.80 25.80
C ALA A 887 -2.98 -8.59 24.85
N ILE A 888 -1.77 -8.95 25.30
CA ILE A 888 -0.50 -8.56 24.67
C ILE A 888 0.27 -9.69 23.94
N GLY A 889 -0.30 -10.89 23.80
CA GLY A 889 0.26 -11.99 23.00
C GLY A 889 0.17 -13.33 23.72
N GLN A 890 0.46 -14.42 23.00
CA GLN A 890 0.27 -15.80 23.47
C GLN A 890 1.49 -16.69 23.16
N ASN A 891 1.73 -17.71 23.99
CA ASN A 891 2.78 -18.72 23.90
C ASN A 891 2.22 -20.14 24.10
N VAL A 892 3.02 -21.14 23.71
CA VAL A 892 2.74 -22.56 23.96
C VAL A 892 3.14 -22.93 25.38
N ASP A 893 2.28 -23.70 26.06
CA ASP A 893 2.57 -24.30 27.36
C ASP A 893 3.49 -25.52 27.19
N ASP A 894 4.58 -25.65 27.96
CA ASP A 894 5.55 -26.75 27.84
C ASP A 894 5.17 -28.00 28.66
N LYS A 895 4.04 -28.00 29.40
CA LYS A 895 3.58 -29.14 30.22
C LYS A 895 3.50 -30.46 29.45
N PHE A 896 3.21 -30.43 28.15
CA PHE A 896 3.16 -31.64 27.31
C PHE A 896 4.49 -32.41 27.29
N ASN A 897 5.61 -31.73 27.59
CA ASN A 897 6.94 -32.31 27.71
C ASN A 897 7.23 -32.92 29.08
N ALA A 898 6.26 -33.12 29.99
CA ALA A 898 6.53 -33.66 31.33
C ALA A 898 7.09 -35.11 31.35
N GLY A 899 6.87 -35.92 30.31
CA GLY A 899 7.27 -37.34 30.22
C GLY A 899 8.74 -37.61 29.80
N ASP A 900 9.06 -38.88 29.49
CA ASP A 900 10.41 -39.29 29.06
C ASP A 900 10.71 -38.90 27.61
N ILE A 901 9.69 -38.91 26.74
CA ILE A 901 9.79 -38.42 25.37
C ILE A 901 9.72 -36.89 25.38
N LYS A 902 10.79 -36.23 24.91
CA LYS A 902 10.89 -34.77 24.81
C LYS A 902 10.82 -34.30 23.36
N ILE A 903 9.90 -33.38 23.11
CA ILE A 903 9.79 -32.65 21.86
C ILE A 903 10.63 -31.39 21.94
N LYS A 904 11.40 -31.11 20.88
CA LYS A 904 12.19 -29.89 20.77
C LYS A 904 11.30 -28.67 20.55
N MET A 905 11.69 -27.58 21.20
CA MET A 905 11.07 -26.28 21.05
C MET A 905 12.08 -25.30 20.46
N THR A 906 11.57 -24.30 19.76
CA THR A 906 12.35 -23.17 19.24
C THR A 906 12.65 -22.16 20.35
N ASP A 907 13.54 -21.21 20.09
CA ASP A 907 13.90 -20.14 21.03
C ASP A 907 12.70 -19.23 21.41
N ASN A 908 11.63 -19.24 20.60
CA ASN A 908 10.41 -18.48 20.82
C ASN A 908 9.31 -19.32 21.51
N ASN A 909 9.67 -20.42 22.18
CA ASN A 909 8.71 -21.34 22.81
C ASN A 909 7.62 -21.88 21.86
N MET A 910 7.97 -22.16 20.59
CA MET A 910 7.12 -22.88 19.64
C MET A 910 7.63 -24.31 19.42
N ILE A 911 6.82 -25.21 18.89
CA ILE A 911 7.26 -26.58 18.58
C ILE A 911 8.09 -26.58 17.28
N GLU A 912 9.27 -27.22 17.32
CA GLU A 912 10.14 -27.36 16.15
C GLU A 912 9.65 -28.52 15.25
N VAL A 913 9.43 -28.23 13.97
CA VAL A 913 9.03 -29.23 12.95
C VAL A 913 9.86 -29.12 11.67
N ASN A 914 9.97 -30.23 10.93
CA ASN A 914 10.53 -30.25 9.58
C ASN A 914 9.47 -29.89 8.50
N GLU A 915 9.87 -29.91 7.23
CA GLU A 915 8.98 -29.63 6.07
C GLU A 915 7.74 -30.54 6.04
N ASN A 916 7.88 -31.79 6.49
CA ASN A 916 6.80 -32.79 6.59
C ASN A 916 5.98 -32.66 7.89
N LYS A 917 6.09 -31.54 8.60
CA LYS A 917 5.39 -31.25 9.87
C LYS A 917 5.68 -32.23 11.01
N GLN A 918 6.75 -33.02 10.90
CA GLN A 918 7.20 -33.95 11.94
C GLN A 918 8.09 -33.22 12.94
N THR A 919 7.93 -33.56 14.22
CA THR A 919 8.85 -33.15 15.27
C THR A 919 10.17 -33.94 15.20
N ASN A 920 11.05 -33.75 16.18
CA ASN A 920 12.22 -34.61 16.37
C ASN A 920 11.88 -36.10 16.63
N ILE A 921 10.61 -36.43 16.84
CA ILE A 921 10.10 -37.81 16.99
C ILE A 921 9.26 -38.16 15.75
N PRO A 922 9.66 -39.13 14.90
CA PRO A 922 9.05 -39.34 13.58
C PRO A 922 7.54 -39.63 13.53
N TRP A 923 6.96 -40.18 14.60
CA TRP A 923 5.52 -40.50 14.67
C TRP A 923 4.70 -39.40 15.36
N ILE A 924 5.32 -38.27 15.71
CA ILE A 924 4.67 -37.12 16.35
C ILE A 924 4.79 -35.90 15.42
N PHE A 925 3.65 -35.35 15.06
CA PHE A 925 3.46 -34.21 14.17
C PHE A 925 2.94 -33.02 14.96
N ALA A 926 3.21 -31.79 14.49
CA ALA A 926 2.67 -30.58 15.11
C ALA A 926 2.25 -29.54 14.07
N GLY A 927 1.30 -28.70 14.43
CA GLY A 927 0.60 -27.81 13.50
C GLY A 927 -0.42 -26.91 14.21
N GLY A 928 -0.87 -25.88 13.50
CA GLY A 928 -1.64 -24.78 14.08
C GLY A 928 -0.76 -23.80 14.86
N ASP A 929 -1.38 -23.01 15.72
CA ASP A 929 -0.70 -21.89 16.39
C ASP A 929 0.51 -22.30 17.23
N CYS A 930 0.62 -23.58 17.62
CA CYS A 930 1.76 -24.08 18.38
C CYS A 930 3.09 -24.17 17.59
N ILE A 931 3.06 -23.98 16.27
CA ILE A 931 4.26 -23.89 15.41
C ILE A 931 4.42 -22.51 14.75
N THR A 932 3.31 -21.79 14.49
CA THR A 932 3.32 -20.50 13.78
C THR A 932 3.09 -19.29 14.68
N GLY A 933 2.62 -19.49 15.91
CA GLY A 933 1.95 -18.45 16.69
C GLY A 933 0.49 -18.22 16.22
N PRO A 934 -0.25 -17.29 16.87
CA PRO A 934 -1.66 -17.04 16.60
C PRO A 934 -1.96 -16.80 15.11
N SER A 935 -2.87 -17.59 14.55
CA SER A 935 -3.28 -17.52 13.14
C SER A 935 -4.80 -17.33 12.99
N THR A 936 -5.26 -17.07 11.77
CA THR A 936 -6.70 -17.05 11.46
C THR A 936 -7.27 -18.47 11.42
N VAL A 937 -8.59 -18.60 11.61
CA VAL A 937 -9.26 -19.92 11.56
C VAL A 937 -9.00 -20.64 10.23
N VAL A 938 -9.04 -19.92 9.11
CA VAL A 938 -8.86 -20.52 7.77
C VAL A 938 -7.41 -20.95 7.51
N GLU A 939 -6.42 -20.25 8.07
CA GLU A 939 -5.02 -20.70 8.05
C GLU A 939 -4.83 -21.94 8.91
N SER A 940 -5.47 -21.99 10.09
CA SER A 940 -5.49 -23.19 10.92
C SER A 940 -6.13 -24.40 10.20
N VAL A 941 -7.16 -24.18 9.38
CA VAL A 941 -7.72 -25.23 8.50
C VAL A 941 -6.67 -25.73 7.50
N LYS A 942 -5.94 -24.83 6.84
CA LYS A 942 -4.83 -25.21 5.95
C LYS A 942 -3.80 -26.08 6.69
N GLN A 943 -3.36 -25.65 7.87
CA GLN A 943 -2.37 -26.39 8.65
C GLN A 943 -2.87 -27.78 9.07
N GLY A 944 -4.12 -27.89 9.52
CA GLY A 944 -4.73 -29.20 9.83
C GLY A 944 -4.83 -30.12 8.61
N LYS A 945 -5.10 -29.55 7.43
CA LYS A 945 -5.12 -30.27 6.14
C LYS A 945 -3.72 -30.77 5.77
N ASP A 946 -2.71 -29.90 5.85
CA ASP A 946 -1.32 -30.27 5.57
C ASP A 946 -0.84 -31.40 6.50
N VAL A 947 -1.09 -31.30 7.82
CA VAL A 947 -0.69 -32.36 8.75
C VAL A 947 -1.43 -33.68 8.50
N ALA A 948 -2.72 -33.64 8.17
CA ALA A 948 -3.45 -34.85 7.81
C ALA A 948 -2.88 -35.53 6.57
N ARG A 949 -2.42 -34.76 5.57
CA ARG A 949 -1.73 -35.29 4.38
C ARG A 949 -0.43 -35.97 4.78
N GLU A 950 0.41 -35.31 5.57
CA GLU A 950 1.71 -35.86 5.98
C GLU A 950 1.56 -37.12 6.87
N ILE A 951 0.54 -37.15 7.74
CA ILE A 951 0.20 -38.36 8.52
C ILE A 951 -0.27 -39.50 7.61
N ASP A 952 -1.12 -39.21 6.61
CA ASP A 952 -1.57 -40.24 5.67
C ASP A 952 -0.39 -40.84 4.90
N ILE A 953 0.52 -40.01 4.39
CA ILE A 953 1.76 -40.43 3.71
C ILE A 953 2.62 -41.30 4.65
N TYR A 954 2.83 -40.84 5.89
CA TYR A 954 3.61 -41.56 6.88
C TYR A 954 3.04 -42.95 7.22
N LEU A 955 1.71 -43.09 7.21
CA LEU A 955 1.00 -44.35 7.44
C LEU A 955 0.87 -45.21 6.17
N GLY A 956 1.45 -44.79 5.05
CA GLY A 956 1.50 -45.54 3.79
C GLY A 956 0.37 -45.23 2.80
N GLY A 957 -0.37 -44.14 3.00
CA GLY A 957 -1.29 -43.56 2.03
C GLY A 957 -0.57 -42.77 0.93
N ASP A 958 -1.36 -42.18 0.03
CA ASP A 958 -0.88 -41.41 -1.12
C ASP A 958 -0.87 -39.88 -0.87
N GLY A 959 -1.40 -39.44 0.28
CA GLY A 959 -1.52 -38.02 0.62
C GLY A 959 -2.72 -37.33 -0.04
N ASP A 960 -3.53 -38.03 -0.84
CA ASP A 960 -4.71 -37.46 -1.47
C ASP A 960 -5.91 -37.50 -0.51
N ILE A 961 -5.93 -36.53 0.40
CA ILE A 961 -6.92 -36.44 1.47
C ILE A 961 -8.21 -35.71 1.06
N VAL A 962 -8.13 -34.88 0.02
CA VAL A 962 -9.24 -34.09 -0.51
C VAL A 962 -9.85 -34.84 -1.68
N SER A 963 -11.17 -34.93 -1.75
CA SER A 963 -11.79 -35.59 -2.91
C SER A 963 -11.76 -34.65 -4.12
N PRO A 964 -11.73 -35.14 -5.36
CA PRO A 964 -11.94 -34.29 -6.52
C PRO A 964 -13.37 -33.70 -6.52
N SER A 965 -13.54 -32.54 -7.17
CA SER A 965 -14.85 -31.95 -7.44
C SER A 965 -15.64 -32.81 -8.42
N GLU A 966 -16.90 -33.10 -8.08
CA GLU A 966 -17.85 -33.75 -9.01
C GLU A 966 -18.59 -32.72 -9.91
N ILE A 967 -18.41 -31.42 -9.62
CA ILE A 967 -19.10 -30.32 -10.30
C ILE A 967 -18.19 -29.76 -11.40
N GLU A 968 -18.71 -29.73 -12.63
CA GLU A 968 -18.03 -29.15 -13.79
C GLU A 968 -18.09 -27.62 -13.77
N ARG A 969 -17.03 -26.96 -14.27
CA ARG A 969 -16.98 -25.49 -14.40
C ARG A 969 -17.72 -25.07 -15.68
N GLU A 970 -18.97 -24.66 -15.53
CA GLU A 970 -19.78 -24.11 -16.63
C GLU A 970 -20.44 -22.79 -16.22
N LEU A 971 -20.74 -21.92 -17.20
CA LEU A 971 -21.54 -20.72 -16.98
C LEU A 971 -23.02 -21.09 -16.84
N SER A 972 -23.60 -20.91 -15.66
CA SER A 972 -25.02 -21.21 -15.42
C SER A 972 -26.00 -20.08 -15.80
N GLY A 973 -25.51 -18.97 -16.35
CA GLY A 973 -26.28 -17.74 -16.59
C GLY A 973 -25.40 -16.55 -16.94
N GLU A 974 -26.03 -15.46 -17.40
CA GLU A 974 -25.37 -14.23 -17.87
C GLU A 974 -24.48 -13.58 -16.80
N ILE A 975 -23.34 -13.05 -17.22
CA ILE A 975 -22.43 -12.27 -16.38
C ILE A 975 -22.94 -10.82 -16.34
N LYS A 976 -23.17 -10.30 -15.13
CA LYS A 976 -23.65 -8.93 -14.94
C LYS A 976 -22.47 -7.99 -14.67
N GLU A 977 -22.15 -7.15 -15.63
CA GLU A 977 -21.08 -6.13 -15.53
C GLU A 977 -21.60 -4.75 -15.08
N GLU A 978 -22.86 -4.65 -14.66
CA GLU A 978 -23.41 -3.41 -14.11
C GLU A 978 -22.88 -3.14 -12.71
N GLU A 979 -22.47 -1.89 -12.42
CA GLU A 979 -22.06 -1.45 -11.09
C GLU A 979 -23.21 -1.58 -10.08
N LYS A 980 -22.94 -2.30 -8.99
CA LYS A 980 -23.90 -2.52 -7.92
C LYS A 980 -23.17 -2.75 -6.59
N PRO A 981 -23.53 -2.03 -5.52
CA PRO A 981 -22.90 -2.22 -4.21
C PRO A 981 -23.18 -3.62 -3.66
N GLN A 982 -22.28 -4.07 -2.78
CA GLN A 982 -22.41 -5.32 -2.06
C GLN A 982 -23.63 -5.29 -1.13
N VAL A 983 -24.35 -6.41 -1.06
CA VAL A 983 -25.49 -6.55 -0.13
C VAL A 983 -24.96 -6.51 1.31
N LYS A 984 -25.37 -5.53 2.13
CA LYS A 984 -24.89 -5.44 3.52
C LYS A 984 -25.57 -6.48 4.41
N MET A 985 -24.81 -7.14 5.29
CA MET A 985 -25.32 -8.11 6.27
C MET A 985 -26.34 -7.47 7.22
N PRO A 986 -27.59 -7.98 7.32
CA PRO A 986 -28.55 -7.46 8.29
C PRO A 986 -28.08 -7.74 9.72
N LYS A 987 -28.08 -6.70 10.58
CA LYS A 987 -27.68 -6.83 11.99
C LYS A 987 -28.83 -6.49 12.95
N ILE A 988 -28.71 -6.89 14.22
CA ILE A 988 -29.61 -6.44 15.31
C ILE A 988 -29.30 -4.98 15.71
N LEU A 989 -30.26 -4.31 16.34
CA LEU A 989 -30.14 -2.91 16.77
C LEU A 989 -29.14 -2.77 17.94
N LEU A 990 -28.43 -1.65 18.01
CA LEU A 990 -27.47 -1.35 19.08
C LEU A 990 -28.05 -1.53 20.49
N SER A 991 -29.31 -1.12 20.70
CA SER A 991 -30.01 -1.26 21.99
C SER A 991 -30.21 -2.71 22.45
N GLN A 992 -30.14 -3.67 21.52
CA GLN A 992 -30.18 -5.11 21.81
C GLN A 992 -28.78 -5.70 21.95
N ARG A 993 -27.81 -5.20 21.18
CA ARG A 993 -26.41 -5.65 21.23
C ARG A 993 -25.80 -5.47 22.61
N ILE A 994 -25.92 -4.28 23.19
CA ILE A 994 -25.29 -3.94 24.48
C ILE A 994 -25.98 -4.58 25.69
N LYS A 995 -27.09 -5.32 25.50
CA LYS A 995 -27.87 -5.93 26.59
C LYS A 995 -28.03 -7.44 26.46
N SER A 996 -27.43 -8.05 25.44
CA SER A 996 -27.57 -9.48 25.22
C SER A 996 -26.42 -10.04 24.40
N PHE A 997 -26.13 -11.32 24.63
CA PHE A 997 -25.19 -12.12 23.83
C PHE A 997 -25.85 -12.70 22.57
N LYS A 998 -26.96 -12.12 22.12
CA LYS A 998 -27.60 -12.56 20.87
C LYS A 998 -26.64 -12.34 19.70
N GLU A 999 -26.62 -13.31 18.80
CA GLU A 999 -25.87 -13.22 17.55
C GLU A 999 -26.20 -11.91 16.82
N ILE A 1000 -25.16 -11.16 16.46
CA ILE A 1000 -25.34 -9.80 15.94
C ILE A 1000 -25.88 -9.84 14.51
N GLU A 1001 -25.30 -10.71 13.70
CA GLU A 1001 -25.60 -10.88 12.29
C GLU A 1001 -26.77 -11.84 12.13
N LYS A 1002 -27.77 -11.45 11.33
CA LYS A 1002 -28.99 -12.24 11.13
C LYS A 1002 -28.88 -13.26 9.99
N GLY A 1003 -27.82 -13.17 9.18
CA GLY A 1003 -27.71 -13.89 7.91
C GLY A 1003 -28.51 -13.24 6.79
N TYR A 1004 -28.20 -13.61 5.54
CA TYR A 1004 -28.97 -13.20 4.38
C TYR A 1004 -30.30 -13.95 4.26
N SER A 1005 -31.28 -13.30 3.65
CA SER A 1005 -32.41 -14.00 3.03
C SER A 1005 -31.94 -14.76 1.79
N GLU A 1006 -32.75 -15.70 1.32
CA GLU A 1006 -32.48 -16.42 0.07
C GLU A 1006 -32.33 -15.49 -1.14
N GLU A 1007 -33.21 -14.48 -1.23
CA GLU A 1007 -33.17 -13.47 -2.29
C GLU A 1007 -31.88 -12.65 -2.25
N GLN A 1008 -31.47 -12.20 -1.07
CA GLN A 1008 -30.22 -11.46 -0.87
C GLN A 1008 -28.99 -12.29 -1.26
N ALA A 1009 -28.96 -13.57 -0.87
CA ALA A 1009 -27.86 -14.46 -1.21
C ALA A 1009 -27.77 -14.75 -2.72
N GLN A 1010 -28.90 -14.96 -3.40
CA GLN A 1010 -28.93 -15.14 -4.85
C GLN A 1010 -28.56 -13.86 -5.60
N GLU A 1011 -29.02 -12.71 -5.13
CA GLU A 1011 -28.70 -11.39 -5.69
C GLU A 1011 -27.19 -11.10 -5.61
N GLU A 1012 -26.59 -11.34 -4.44
CA GLU A 1012 -25.15 -11.16 -4.23
C GLU A 1012 -24.35 -12.19 -5.04
N ALA A 1013 -24.75 -13.46 -5.05
CA ALA A 1013 -24.10 -14.50 -5.86
C ALA A 1013 -24.14 -14.19 -7.37
N ALA A 1014 -25.19 -13.54 -7.86
CA ALA A 1014 -25.34 -13.14 -9.26
C ALA A 1014 -24.38 -12.01 -9.70
N ARG A 1015 -23.70 -11.33 -8.76
CA ARG A 1015 -22.64 -10.34 -9.07
C ARG A 1015 -21.32 -11.00 -9.49
N CYS A 1016 -21.17 -12.31 -9.27
CA CYS A 1016 -19.93 -13.01 -9.59
C CYS A 1016 -19.64 -12.98 -11.09
N LEU A 1017 -18.42 -12.55 -11.44
CA LEU A 1017 -17.96 -12.44 -12.84
C LEU A 1017 -17.57 -13.79 -13.46
N ARG A 1018 -17.59 -14.88 -12.69
CA ARG A 1018 -17.20 -16.23 -13.15
C ARG A 1018 -15.89 -16.25 -13.95
N CYS A 1019 -14.88 -15.55 -13.42
CA CYS A 1019 -13.54 -15.48 -14.02
C CYS A 1019 -12.79 -16.81 -14.05
N ASP A 1020 -13.37 -17.86 -13.46
CA ASP A 1020 -12.91 -19.25 -13.47
C ASP A 1020 -13.31 -20.03 -14.74
N VAL A 1021 -14.12 -19.45 -15.62
CA VAL A 1021 -14.60 -20.11 -16.85
C VAL A 1021 -14.11 -19.36 -18.08
N GLU A 1022 -13.42 -20.06 -18.98
CA GLU A 1022 -13.15 -19.53 -20.32
C GLU A 1022 -14.44 -19.45 -21.14
N ILE A 1023 -14.82 -18.23 -21.54
CA ILE A 1023 -15.92 -18.01 -22.47
C ILE A 1023 -15.46 -18.49 -23.85
N LYS A 1024 -16.05 -19.58 -24.34
CA LYS A 1024 -15.78 -20.13 -25.69
C LYS A 1024 -16.40 -19.31 -26.81
#